data_AF-A0A7Y5BQP7-F1
#
_entry.id   AF-A0A7Y5BQP7-F1
#
_cell.length_a   1.000
_cell.length_b   1.000
_cell.length_c   1.000
_cell.angle_alpha   90.00
_cell.angle_beta   90.00
_cell.angle_gamma   90.00
#
_symmetry.space_group_name_H-M   'P 1'
#
loop_
_entity.id
_entity.type
_entity.pdbx_description
1 polymer ?
#
loop_
_entity_poly.entity_id
_entity_poly.type
_entity_poly.pdbx_seq_one_letter_code
_entity_poly.pdbx_strand_id
1 'polypeptide(L)'
;MNPSQRPRFHRLLIPLTALLGLAWLAACQPAATPQTITAVETVVVTEIVEGEPIEVVITATPAPVEEPASEEPVPTLVPGPTITPFAITVQVSPTPLDIEDRRVEAEWPSAMQPDESATIRLSFVPVDGGFEIVTEFPDDQLQVTEVAVKQLAEYELSARAVLDGVGFTVSPPGEQTRLVTPGEPLTWYWTVTPKQTGSQRLSLSLLLHWEPLAGGKSREAVVYSKGLSIQVGAASRPGWGLAGVGMVCLGLLTVGALSLGVWGIGRMRPRATPGPSTSASGLALREALPLGPGAPSAIHIEPPSGVTLSPTETALLSSLFARYARLVIEREFLSGYSGARTFLAVPIRPDSRVDAHTIIKIADQGSVQREYENYENFVKTTLPPATARIQQTPVRLEGRAALQYTFLGGPGYTPASLRQALLQTPDPRLLWKLFDTFAPNWWMQHKPYVFRLGQEYDRKLPTHYVLEPCAGTPDAVLDGQNPPVSADTWPLGTILTLKNFPHAEPRPGGQTLALTNAALPGHPPVRVRWNGRSLSQGATGRLLATRTTLLRDACAGLPLFALPDPLEKLPALLNERINGTQSLIHGDLNVENILVGPSAWVWLIDFAETRDGHTLYDFAHLYAELIAHVIAPQIPQPTDYLEILRDGAEPLLAAVREMAGRCLFDPKQMREFDVAVIVSVLGALKFANLSPHARHLLVLTAAFLAQDVLNQGRG
;
A
#
# COMPACT_ATOMS: atom_id res chain seq x y z
N MET A 1 24.24 -71.25 -37.82
CA MET A 1 24.28 -72.10 -36.62
C MET A 1 23.68 -71.33 -35.45
N ASN A 2 22.60 -71.90 -34.92
CA ASN A 2 21.74 -71.58 -33.76
C ASN A 2 21.08 -70.18 -33.51
N PRO A 3 19.72 -70.13 -33.38
CA PRO A 3 18.91 -68.97 -32.98
C PRO A 3 18.39 -69.06 -31.52
N SER A 4 17.97 -67.94 -30.92
CA SER A 4 16.93 -67.87 -29.85
C SER A 4 16.65 -66.39 -29.55
N GLN A 5 15.50 -65.83 -29.95
CA GLN A 5 14.16 -65.88 -29.37
C GLN A 5 13.83 -64.69 -28.44
N ARG A 6 12.75 -63.99 -28.82
CA ARG A 6 12.02 -62.96 -28.06
C ARG A 6 11.27 -63.57 -26.85
N PRO A 7 10.88 -62.72 -25.88
CA PRO A 7 9.52 -62.79 -25.30
C PRO A 7 8.87 -61.37 -25.27
N ARG A 8 7.60 -61.11 -25.58
CA ARG A 8 6.26 -61.54 -25.07
C ARG A 8 5.90 -61.00 -23.67
N PHE A 9 4.93 -60.08 -23.69
CA PHE A 9 4.16 -59.49 -22.58
C PHE A 9 3.15 -60.48 -21.97
N HIS A 10 2.97 -60.46 -20.64
CA HIS A 10 1.65 -60.38 -19.98
C HIS A 10 1.71 -60.28 -18.42
N ARG A 11 0.93 -59.30 -17.91
CA ARG A 11 0.05 -59.29 -16.72
C ARG A 11 0.60 -59.30 -15.27
N LEU A 12 0.07 -58.36 -14.45
CA LEU A 12 -0.38 -58.38 -13.02
C LEU A 12 -0.10 -56.98 -12.41
N LEU A 13 -1.01 -56.03 -12.16
CA LEU A 13 -2.23 -55.92 -11.32
C LEU A 13 -2.06 -56.21 -9.80
N ILE A 14 -1.78 -55.11 -9.03
CA ILE A 14 -2.33 -54.70 -7.69
C ILE A 14 -1.79 -55.38 -6.41
N PRO A 15 -1.75 -54.75 -5.18
CA PRO A 15 -1.57 -53.34 -4.71
C PRO A 15 -0.41 -53.21 -3.68
N LEU A 16 0.20 -52.07 -3.32
CA LEU A 16 -0.25 -50.82 -2.70
C LEU A 16 -1.08 -50.90 -1.40
N THR A 17 -0.73 -51.78 -0.45
CA THR A 17 -1.27 -51.75 0.93
C THR A 17 -0.23 -51.96 2.04
N ALA A 18 1.06 -52.08 1.73
CA ALA A 18 2.09 -52.46 2.71
C ALA A 18 3.03 -51.31 3.18
N LEU A 19 2.80 -50.06 2.76
CA LEU A 19 3.71 -48.93 3.07
C LEU A 19 3.14 -47.86 4.01
N LEU A 20 1.95 -48.09 4.58
CA LEU A 20 1.31 -47.20 5.56
C LEU A 20 1.31 -47.75 7.00
N GLY A 21 1.96 -48.90 7.25
CA GLY A 21 1.98 -49.58 8.55
C GLY A 21 3.21 -49.35 9.43
N LEU A 22 4.17 -48.51 9.03
CA LEU A 22 5.48 -48.37 9.70
C LEU A 22 5.76 -46.97 10.29
N ALA A 23 4.73 -46.13 10.43
CA ALA A 23 4.85 -44.77 10.98
C ALA A 23 4.06 -44.55 12.28
N TRP A 24 3.79 -45.61 13.07
CA TRP A 24 2.95 -45.51 14.27
C TRP A 24 3.53 -46.09 15.57
N LEU A 25 4.83 -46.37 15.64
CA LEU A 25 5.48 -46.82 16.89
C LEU A 25 6.88 -46.21 17.06
N ALA A 26 6.93 -44.91 17.37
CA ALA A 26 8.10 -44.26 17.98
C ALA A 26 7.67 -42.94 18.65
N ALA A 27 6.76 -43.03 19.61
CA ALA A 27 6.42 -41.92 20.50
C ALA A 27 6.31 -42.46 21.92
N CYS A 28 7.40 -42.35 22.69
CA CYS A 28 7.44 -42.31 24.15
C CYS A 28 8.90 -42.22 24.61
N GLN A 29 9.42 -41.00 24.77
CA GLN A 29 10.48 -40.72 25.73
C GLN A 29 10.18 -39.38 26.44
N PRO A 30 10.41 -39.28 27.76
CA PRO A 30 10.12 -38.07 28.52
C PRO A 30 11.16 -36.99 28.22
N ALA A 31 10.68 -35.78 27.94
CA ALA A 31 11.52 -34.60 27.73
C ALA A 31 12.20 -34.17 29.03
N ALA A 32 13.51 -33.92 28.95
CA ALA A 32 14.29 -33.27 30.01
C ALA A 32 13.88 -31.80 30.12
N THR A 33 13.72 -31.33 31.36
CA THR A 33 13.40 -29.95 31.74
C THR A 33 14.52 -28.99 31.32
N PRO A 34 14.27 -27.96 30.50
CA PRO A 34 15.25 -26.90 30.31
C PRO A 34 15.23 -25.95 31.52
N GLN A 35 16.41 -25.68 32.07
CA GLN A 35 16.62 -24.62 33.05
C GLN A 35 16.48 -23.25 32.36
N THR A 36 15.55 -22.43 32.82
CA THR A 36 15.40 -21.04 32.38
C THR A 36 16.46 -20.19 33.07
N ILE A 37 17.43 -19.67 32.30
CA ILE A 37 18.29 -18.56 32.73
C ILE A 37 17.52 -17.27 32.47
N THR A 38 17.12 -16.56 33.53
CA THR A 38 16.47 -15.26 33.45
C THR A 38 17.55 -14.19 33.21
N ALA A 39 17.65 -13.66 31.99
CA ALA A 39 18.40 -12.45 31.72
C ALA A 39 17.52 -11.24 32.08
N VAL A 40 18.03 -10.35 32.94
CA VAL A 40 17.41 -9.06 33.26
C VAL A 40 17.95 -8.04 32.26
N GLU A 41 17.10 -7.55 31.36
CA GLU A 41 17.44 -6.47 30.43
C GLU A 41 16.98 -5.15 31.05
N THR A 42 17.95 -4.33 31.46
CA THR A 42 17.72 -2.97 31.97
C THR A 42 17.70 -2.01 30.79
N VAL A 43 16.53 -1.47 30.42
CA VAL A 43 16.41 -0.44 29.37
C VAL A 43 16.42 0.93 30.05
N VAL A 44 17.46 1.72 29.77
CA VAL A 44 17.55 3.13 30.19
C VAL A 44 16.99 3.99 29.06
N VAL A 45 15.90 4.70 29.32
CA VAL A 45 15.34 5.70 28.39
C VAL A 45 15.64 7.08 28.94
N THR A 46 16.35 7.89 28.15
CA THR A 46 16.61 9.30 28.46
C THR A 46 15.60 10.15 27.72
N GLU A 47 14.69 10.79 28.44
CA GLU A 47 13.75 11.77 27.88
C GLU A 47 14.21 13.18 28.28
N ILE A 48 14.19 14.12 27.32
CA ILE A 48 14.56 15.52 27.55
C ILE A 48 13.26 16.32 27.62
N VAL A 49 12.96 16.86 28.82
CA VAL A 49 11.89 17.83 29.03
C VAL A 49 12.52 19.11 29.56
N GLU A 50 12.30 20.23 28.86
CA GLU A 50 12.79 21.58 29.21
C GLU A 50 14.30 21.71 29.46
N GLY A 51 15.13 20.87 28.81
CA GLY A 51 16.57 21.09 28.74
C GLY A 51 17.40 20.52 29.90
N GLU A 52 16.81 19.74 30.81
CA GLU A 52 17.57 18.92 31.77
C GLU A 52 17.24 17.42 31.63
N PRO A 53 18.25 16.52 31.64
CA PRO A 53 18.02 15.09 31.53
C PRO A 53 17.58 14.50 32.88
N ILE A 54 16.45 13.79 32.89
CA ILE A 54 16.00 13.00 34.03
C ILE A 54 16.21 11.51 33.70
N GLU A 55 16.97 10.80 34.54
CA GLU A 55 17.12 9.35 34.44
C GLU A 55 15.91 8.64 35.08
N VAL A 56 15.13 7.93 34.27
CA VAL A 56 14.04 7.08 34.75
C VAL A 56 14.47 5.62 34.64
N VAL A 57 14.69 4.99 35.80
CA VAL A 57 15.03 3.56 35.89
C VAL A 57 13.74 2.76 35.99
N ILE A 58 13.39 2.02 34.94
CA ILE A 58 12.25 1.10 34.95
C ILE A 58 12.75 -0.31 35.27
N THR A 59 12.47 -0.78 36.48
CA THR A 59 12.73 -2.18 36.88
C THR A 59 11.47 -3.01 36.63
N ALA A 60 11.48 -3.88 35.63
CA ALA A 60 10.40 -4.84 35.42
C ALA A 60 10.42 -5.89 36.54
N THR A 61 9.42 -5.87 37.42
CA THR A 61 9.21 -6.91 38.44
C THR A 61 8.30 -7.99 37.84
N PRO A 62 8.69 -9.28 37.80
CA PRO A 62 7.81 -10.33 37.32
C PRO A 62 6.65 -10.54 38.31
N ALA A 63 5.46 -10.83 37.76
CA ALA A 63 4.22 -11.01 38.50
C ALA A 63 4.32 -12.12 39.59
N PRO A 64 3.70 -11.94 40.77
CA PRO A 64 3.76 -12.94 41.83
C PRO A 64 2.75 -14.07 41.62
N VAL A 65 3.20 -15.29 41.91
CA VAL A 65 2.40 -16.51 42.03
C VAL A 65 1.69 -16.52 43.40
N GLU A 66 0.40 -16.84 43.41
CA GLU A 66 -0.45 -17.00 44.61
C GLU A 66 -0.09 -18.26 45.43
N GLU A 67 0.13 -18.12 46.75
CA GLU A 67 -0.39 -18.99 47.84
C GLU A 67 0.03 -18.46 49.26
N PRO A 68 -0.52 -18.93 50.41
CA PRO A 68 -1.53 -18.19 51.18
C PRO A 68 -1.06 -17.61 52.55
N ALA A 69 -1.93 -16.71 53.06
CA ALA A 69 -2.16 -16.20 54.42
C ALA A 69 -1.18 -16.49 55.61
N SER A 70 -0.70 -15.42 56.27
CA SER A 70 -0.75 -15.27 57.75
C SER A 70 -0.33 -13.87 58.29
N GLU A 71 -1.18 -13.36 59.19
CA GLU A 71 -0.99 -12.58 60.44
C GLU A 71 -0.26 -11.20 60.51
N GLU A 72 -0.98 -10.24 61.11
CA GLU A 72 -0.53 -8.91 61.61
C GLU A 72 0.47 -9.01 62.79
N PRO A 73 1.15 -7.90 63.18
CA PRO A 73 0.58 -7.06 64.26
C PRO A 73 0.82 -5.54 64.14
N VAL A 74 0.13 -4.85 65.05
CA VAL A 74 -0.21 -3.41 65.19
C VAL A 74 0.86 -2.57 65.97
N PRO A 75 0.64 -1.29 66.37
CA PRO A 75 1.38 -0.10 65.92
C PRO A 75 2.27 0.54 67.03
N THR A 76 2.92 1.67 66.76
CA THR A 76 3.47 2.55 67.83
C THR A 76 3.35 4.04 67.48
N LEU A 77 2.71 4.79 68.38
CA LEU A 77 2.44 6.23 68.39
C LEU A 77 3.45 6.97 69.27
N VAL A 78 3.99 8.11 68.84
CA VAL A 78 4.42 9.24 69.71
C VAL A 78 4.46 10.58 68.90
N PRO A 79 4.53 11.79 69.50
CA PRO A 79 3.48 12.80 69.47
C PRO A 79 3.84 14.08 68.68
N GLY A 80 2.83 14.92 68.43
CA GLY A 80 2.88 16.03 67.46
C GLY A 80 3.61 17.33 67.89
N PRO A 81 3.82 18.26 66.94
CA PRO A 81 4.39 19.57 67.22
C PRO A 81 3.38 20.72 67.29
N THR A 82 3.78 21.70 68.09
CA THR A 82 3.22 23.04 68.34
C THR A 82 3.02 23.89 67.07
N ILE A 83 1.91 24.62 67.02
CA ILE A 83 1.44 25.45 65.91
C ILE A 83 2.03 26.87 66.01
N THR A 84 2.69 27.34 64.95
CA THR A 84 2.92 28.78 64.66
C THR A 84 2.66 28.98 63.15
N PRO A 85 1.93 30.04 62.73
CA PRO A 85 1.32 30.07 61.40
C PRO A 85 2.34 30.39 60.31
N PHE A 86 2.66 29.40 59.49
CA PHE A 86 3.16 29.65 58.14
C PHE A 86 1.95 29.89 57.23
N ALA A 87 1.96 31.02 56.55
CA ALA A 87 1.04 31.27 55.45
C ALA A 87 1.34 30.26 54.34
N ILE A 88 0.53 29.19 54.28
CA ILE A 88 0.51 28.29 53.13
C ILE A 88 -0.31 29.01 52.06
N THR A 89 0.38 29.64 51.13
CA THR A 89 -0.17 29.92 49.80
C THR A 89 -0.54 28.58 49.18
N VAL A 90 -1.82 28.27 49.13
CA VAL A 90 -2.34 27.19 48.29
C VAL A 90 -2.23 27.67 46.85
N GLN A 91 -1.07 27.45 46.23
CA GLN A 91 -1.05 27.28 44.78
C GLN A 91 -1.60 25.88 44.53
N VAL A 92 -2.86 25.83 44.08
CA VAL A 92 -3.37 24.66 43.38
C VAL A 92 -2.60 24.60 42.07
N SER A 93 -1.46 23.91 42.06
CA SER A 93 -0.99 23.32 40.82
C SER A 93 -2.03 22.26 40.45
N PRO A 94 -2.64 22.29 39.25
CA PRO A 94 -3.41 21.17 38.78
C PRO A 94 -2.42 20.02 38.60
N THR A 95 -2.32 19.15 39.60
CA THR A 95 -1.74 17.83 39.43
C THR A 95 -2.63 17.12 38.41
N PRO A 96 -2.12 16.70 37.24
CA PRO A 96 -2.88 15.81 36.37
C PRO A 96 -3.08 14.50 37.12
N LEU A 97 -4.32 14.21 37.51
CA LEU A 97 -4.70 12.91 38.08
C LEU A 97 -5.06 11.97 36.92
N ASP A 98 -4.32 10.87 36.86
CA ASP A 98 -4.60 9.53 36.33
C ASP A 98 -5.32 9.35 34.97
N ILE A 99 -4.61 8.61 34.12
CA ILE A 99 -5.00 8.12 32.80
C ILE A 99 -5.94 6.93 33.01
N GLU A 100 -7.24 7.12 32.83
CA GLU A 100 -8.18 6.01 32.76
C GLU A 100 -8.28 5.55 31.30
N ASP A 101 -7.60 4.45 30.95
CA ASP A 101 -7.76 3.84 29.64
C ASP A 101 -9.16 3.21 29.52
N ARG A 102 -9.84 3.50 28.41
CA ARG A 102 -11.18 3.00 28.12
C ARG A 102 -11.18 2.29 26.78
N ARG A 103 -12.07 1.32 26.60
CA ARG A 103 -12.30 0.67 25.30
C ARG A 103 -13.70 0.96 24.80
N VAL A 104 -13.82 1.02 23.48
CA VAL A 104 -15.07 1.21 22.75
C VAL A 104 -15.50 -0.13 22.17
N GLU A 105 -16.72 -0.55 22.47
CA GLU A 105 -17.32 -1.78 21.99
C GLU A 105 -18.54 -1.42 21.12
N ALA A 106 -18.49 -1.70 19.82
CA ALA A 106 -19.59 -1.46 18.91
C ALA A 106 -20.17 -2.79 18.42
N GLU A 107 -21.49 -2.94 18.52
CA GLU A 107 -22.23 -4.14 18.14
C GLU A 107 -23.39 -3.76 17.21
N TRP A 108 -23.50 -4.45 16.06
CA TRP A 108 -24.55 -4.19 15.07
C TRP A 108 -24.86 -5.44 14.23
N PRO A 109 -26.07 -5.55 13.67
CA PRO A 109 -26.45 -6.69 12.83
C PRO A 109 -25.74 -6.65 11.47
N SER A 110 -25.27 -7.80 10.99
CA SER A 110 -24.65 -7.92 9.67
C SER A 110 -25.68 -7.96 8.52
N ALA A 111 -26.92 -8.36 8.81
CA ALA A 111 -28.02 -8.42 7.86
C ALA A 111 -29.37 -8.15 8.55
N MET A 112 -30.35 -7.66 7.79
CA MET A 112 -31.71 -7.34 8.27
C MET A 112 -32.76 -7.63 7.19
N GLN A 113 -34.00 -7.95 7.57
CA GLN A 113 -35.13 -7.96 6.64
C GLN A 113 -35.72 -6.55 6.45
N PRO A 114 -36.45 -6.31 5.35
CA PRO A 114 -37.23 -5.08 5.19
C PRO A 114 -38.29 -4.95 6.29
N ASP A 115 -38.48 -3.72 6.78
CA ASP A 115 -39.39 -3.36 7.87
C ASP A 115 -39.06 -3.98 9.25
N GLU A 116 -37.95 -4.73 9.35
CA GLU A 116 -37.41 -5.21 10.61
C GLU A 116 -36.63 -4.10 11.32
N SER A 117 -36.80 -3.98 12.63
CA SER A 117 -36.02 -3.07 13.46
C SER A 117 -34.96 -3.87 14.21
N ALA A 118 -33.73 -3.39 14.20
CA ALA A 118 -32.64 -3.98 14.96
C ALA A 118 -31.95 -2.92 15.84
N THR A 119 -31.25 -3.40 16.86
CA THR A 119 -30.56 -2.54 17.82
C THR A 119 -29.08 -2.46 17.46
N ILE A 120 -28.51 -1.26 17.53
CA ILE A 120 -27.08 -1.02 17.47
C ILE A 120 -26.63 -0.51 18.83
N ARG A 121 -25.58 -1.12 19.37
CA ARG A 121 -25.02 -0.80 20.67
C ARG A 121 -23.62 -0.23 20.52
N LEU A 122 -23.34 0.83 21.27
CA LEU A 122 -22.00 1.35 21.47
C LEU A 122 -21.76 1.43 22.98
N SER A 123 -20.72 0.79 23.48
CA SER A 123 -20.27 0.90 24.86
C SER A 123 -18.89 1.55 24.93
N PHE A 124 -18.65 2.33 25.97
CA PHE A 124 -17.38 2.99 26.27
C PHE A 124 -17.04 2.69 27.74
N VAL A 125 -16.17 1.69 27.93
CA VAL A 125 -15.99 1.01 29.23
C VAL A 125 -14.54 1.09 29.70
N PRO A 126 -14.25 1.18 31.01
CA PRO A 126 -12.89 1.18 31.53
C PRO A 126 -12.17 -0.17 31.32
N VAL A 127 -10.86 -0.13 31.06
CA VAL A 127 -10.04 -1.33 30.81
C VAL A 127 -9.80 -2.14 32.09
N ASP A 128 -9.59 -1.50 33.23
CA ASP A 128 -9.25 -2.14 34.52
C ASP A 128 -10.47 -2.63 35.35
N GLY A 129 -11.68 -2.54 34.80
CA GLY A 129 -12.93 -2.76 35.56
C GLY A 129 -13.43 -4.22 35.66
N GLY A 130 -12.66 -5.22 35.22
CA GLY A 130 -13.10 -6.62 35.27
C GLY A 130 -14.31 -6.95 34.38
N PHE A 131 -14.66 -6.09 33.42
CA PHE A 131 -15.77 -6.29 32.51
C PHE A 131 -15.44 -7.35 31.45
N GLU A 132 -16.16 -8.46 31.44
CA GLU A 132 -16.09 -9.46 30.37
C GLU A 132 -16.74 -8.92 29.08
N ILE A 133 -16.12 -9.20 27.94
CA ILE A 133 -16.67 -8.86 26.63
C ILE A 133 -17.89 -9.76 26.38
N VAL A 134 -19.10 -9.23 26.55
CA VAL A 134 -20.35 -9.97 26.35
C VAL A 134 -21.06 -9.43 25.10
N THR A 135 -21.16 -10.27 24.07
CA THR A 135 -22.06 -10.05 22.92
C THR A 135 -23.50 -10.15 23.42
N GLU A 136 -24.28 -9.08 23.27
CA GLU A 136 -25.68 -9.05 23.70
C GLU A 136 -26.59 -9.76 22.68
N PHE A 137 -26.16 -9.79 21.41
CA PHE A 137 -26.87 -10.42 20.30
C PHE A 137 -25.95 -11.42 19.58
N PRO A 138 -26.24 -12.74 19.62
CA PRO A 138 -25.34 -13.78 19.10
C PRO A 138 -25.03 -13.69 17.59
N ASP A 139 -25.89 -13.05 16.80
CA ASP A 139 -25.79 -12.93 15.35
C ASP A 139 -25.21 -11.57 14.89
N ASP A 140 -24.86 -10.69 15.84
CA ASP A 140 -24.31 -9.36 15.58
C ASP A 140 -22.79 -9.37 15.46
N GLN A 141 -22.26 -8.39 14.73
CA GLN A 141 -20.82 -8.14 14.65
C GLN A 141 -20.40 -7.27 15.83
N LEU A 142 -19.48 -7.77 16.64
CA LEU A 142 -18.83 -7.02 17.71
C LEU A 142 -17.45 -6.53 17.28
N GLN A 143 -17.13 -5.27 17.55
CA GLN A 143 -15.78 -4.74 17.46
C GLN A 143 -15.39 -4.04 18.76
N VAL A 144 -14.18 -4.32 19.24
CA VAL A 144 -13.57 -3.66 20.39
C VAL A 144 -12.39 -2.80 19.93
N THR A 145 -12.22 -1.61 20.49
CA THR A 145 -11.13 -0.68 20.18
C THR A 145 -10.69 0.04 21.44
N GLU A 146 -9.42 -0.08 21.83
CA GLU A 146 -8.89 0.62 23.00
C GLU A 146 -8.61 2.10 22.68
N VAL A 147 -8.92 2.97 23.64
CA VAL A 147 -8.86 4.43 23.54
C VAL A 147 -8.25 4.99 24.83
N ALA A 148 -7.09 5.63 24.70
CA ALA A 148 -6.51 6.38 25.81
C ALA A 148 -7.31 7.66 26.07
N VAL A 149 -7.83 7.83 27.28
CA VAL A 149 -8.62 9.00 27.67
C VAL A 149 -7.84 9.84 28.67
N LYS A 150 -7.72 11.14 28.38
CA LYS A 150 -7.12 12.10 29.30
C LYS A 150 -8.22 12.89 30.01
N GLN A 151 -8.43 12.62 31.29
CA GLN A 151 -9.23 13.49 32.15
C GLN A 151 -8.39 14.73 32.51
N LEU A 152 -8.98 15.91 32.43
CA LEU A 152 -8.33 17.17 32.82
C LEU A 152 -9.08 17.72 34.02
N ALA A 153 -8.39 18.00 35.13
CA ALA A 153 -9.02 18.39 36.39
C ALA A 153 -9.85 19.69 36.30
N GLU A 154 -9.50 20.57 35.36
CA GLU A 154 -10.18 21.84 35.11
C GLU A 154 -11.31 21.77 34.05
N TYR A 155 -11.64 20.56 33.55
CA TYR A 155 -12.70 20.33 32.56
C TYR A 155 -13.69 19.24 32.99
N GLU A 156 -14.95 19.42 32.64
CA GLU A 156 -15.98 18.40 32.64
C GLU A 156 -15.91 17.61 31.33
N LEU A 157 -15.75 16.28 31.41
CA LEU A 157 -15.65 15.41 30.24
C LEU A 157 -17.00 14.78 29.92
N SER A 158 -17.49 14.99 28.70
CA SER A 158 -18.66 14.31 28.15
C SER A 158 -18.32 13.53 26.89
N ALA A 159 -18.99 12.40 26.69
CA ALA A 159 -18.91 11.59 25.49
C ALA A 159 -20.19 11.80 24.66
N ARG A 160 -20.01 12.09 23.38
CA ARG A 160 -21.07 12.38 22.41
C ARG A 160 -21.06 11.31 21.34
N ALA A 161 -22.14 10.54 21.27
CA ALA A 161 -22.27 9.49 20.28
C ALA A 161 -23.33 9.84 19.24
N VAL A 162 -23.02 9.60 17.97
CA VAL A 162 -23.92 9.85 16.83
C VAL A 162 -23.94 8.62 15.95
N LEU A 163 -25.14 8.17 15.59
CA LEU A 163 -25.38 7.18 14.56
C LEU A 163 -26.24 7.81 13.46
N ASP A 164 -25.74 7.82 12.24
CA ASP A 164 -26.45 8.40 11.08
C ASP A 164 -26.38 7.47 9.87
N GLY A 165 -27.41 7.52 9.03
CA GLY A 165 -27.39 6.89 7.72
C GLY A 165 -28.66 7.10 6.92
N VAL A 166 -28.49 7.55 5.68
CA VAL A 166 -29.58 7.91 4.76
C VAL A 166 -30.52 6.72 4.46
N GLY A 167 -29.99 5.50 4.49
CA GLY A 167 -30.73 4.25 4.24
C GLY A 167 -31.57 3.74 5.41
N PHE A 168 -31.53 4.38 6.58
CA PHE A 168 -32.22 3.93 7.79
C PHE A 168 -33.05 5.04 8.45
N THR A 169 -34.07 4.64 9.21
CA THR A 169 -34.65 5.46 10.27
C THR A 169 -33.92 5.11 11.55
N VAL A 170 -33.25 6.08 12.17
CA VAL A 170 -32.48 5.90 13.42
C VAL A 170 -33.24 6.54 14.58
N SER A 171 -33.42 5.81 15.68
CA SER A 171 -34.08 6.30 16.89
C SER A 171 -33.28 5.93 18.14
N PRO A 172 -32.94 6.87 19.03
CA PRO A 172 -33.24 8.30 18.93
C PRO A 172 -32.38 8.98 17.84
N PRO A 173 -32.91 10.00 17.13
CA PRO A 173 -32.16 10.71 16.11
C PRO A 173 -31.18 11.73 16.73
N GLY A 174 -30.11 12.05 16.01
CA GLY A 174 -29.16 13.08 16.40
C GLY A 174 -28.10 12.62 17.40
N GLU A 175 -27.44 13.59 18.02
CA GLU A 175 -26.35 13.36 18.98
C GLU A 175 -26.87 13.02 20.37
N GLN A 176 -26.26 12.02 20.99
CA GLN A 176 -26.51 11.62 22.37
C GLN A 176 -25.28 11.91 23.24
N THR A 177 -25.39 12.89 24.13
CA THR A 177 -24.33 13.27 25.07
C THR A 177 -24.52 12.57 26.42
N ARG A 178 -23.44 12.03 26.98
CA ARG A 178 -23.38 11.48 28.35
C ARG A 178 -22.13 11.97 29.06
N LEU A 179 -22.24 12.22 30.36
CA LEU A 179 -21.08 12.59 31.17
C LEU A 179 -20.17 11.38 31.36
N VAL A 180 -18.85 11.57 31.26
CA VAL A 180 -17.86 10.51 31.52
C VAL A 180 -17.44 10.58 32.98
N THR A 181 -17.97 9.65 33.78
CA THR A 181 -17.57 9.46 35.18
C THR A 181 -16.49 8.38 35.27
N PRO A 182 -15.37 8.61 35.97
CA PRO A 182 -14.33 7.58 36.14
C PRO A 182 -14.87 6.27 36.71
N GLY A 183 -14.42 5.14 36.16
CA GLY A 183 -14.84 3.78 36.54
C GLY A 183 -16.21 3.34 36.00
N GLU A 184 -17.01 4.25 35.44
CA GLU A 184 -18.36 3.93 34.97
C GLU A 184 -18.42 3.64 33.46
N PRO A 185 -19.04 2.53 33.03
CA PRO A 185 -19.29 2.26 31.62
C PRO A 185 -20.43 3.14 31.08
N LEU A 186 -20.27 3.63 29.86
CA LEU A 186 -21.33 4.35 29.14
C LEU A 186 -21.81 3.52 27.96
N THR A 187 -23.11 3.35 27.81
CA THR A 187 -23.70 2.61 26.68
C THR A 187 -24.79 3.41 25.99
N TRP A 188 -24.73 3.46 24.66
CA TRP A 188 -25.75 4.02 23.79
C TRP A 188 -26.43 2.89 23.00
N TYR A 189 -27.73 3.06 22.83
CA TYR A 189 -28.56 2.19 22.00
C TYR A 189 -29.25 3.03 20.95
N TRP A 190 -29.28 2.50 19.73
CA TRP A 190 -30.14 3.00 18.67
C TRP A 190 -30.95 1.85 18.08
N THR A 191 -32.22 2.10 17.84
CA THR A 191 -33.03 1.26 16.96
C THR A 191 -32.91 1.78 15.54
N VAL A 192 -32.54 0.90 14.61
CA VAL A 192 -32.48 1.20 13.19
C VAL A 192 -33.51 0.38 12.43
N THR A 193 -34.22 1.03 11.51
CA THR A 193 -35.17 0.38 10.60
C THR A 193 -34.80 0.74 9.15
N PRO A 194 -34.57 -0.24 8.26
CA PRO A 194 -34.11 0.02 6.91
C PRO A 194 -35.23 0.65 6.06
N LYS A 195 -34.88 1.68 5.29
CA LYS A 195 -35.77 2.35 4.33
C LYS A 195 -35.67 1.75 2.93
N GLN A 196 -34.57 1.07 2.62
CA GLN A 196 -34.24 0.56 1.30
C GLN A 196 -33.55 -0.80 1.41
N THR A 197 -33.81 -1.68 0.44
CA THR A 197 -33.20 -3.01 0.34
C THR A 197 -31.79 -2.94 -0.26
N GLY A 198 -30.99 -3.99 -0.10
CA GLY A 198 -29.61 -4.08 -0.58
C GLY A 198 -28.57 -3.67 0.46
N SER A 199 -27.33 -3.41 0.02
CA SER A 199 -26.25 -3.04 0.92
C SER A 199 -26.41 -1.58 1.36
N GLN A 200 -26.72 -1.38 2.64
CA GLN A 200 -26.93 -0.07 3.24
C GLN A 200 -25.81 0.23 4.25
N ARG A 201 -25.52 1.51 4.47
CA ARG A 201 -24.46 1.95 5.38
C ARG A 201 -24.97 2.89 6.46
N LEU A 202 -24.44 2.71 7.65
CA LEU A 202 -24.56 3.61 8.80
C LEU A 202 -23.16 4.14 9.17
N SER A 203 -23.10 5.31 9.77
CA SER A 203 -21.89 5.91 10.34
C SER A 203 -22.08 6.05 11.83
N LEU A 204 -21.25 5.37 12.62
CA LEU A 204 -21.22 5.43 14.07
C LEU A 204 -19.98 6.21 14.51
N SER A 205 -20.16 7.21 15.36
CA SER A 205 -19.06 8.04 15.86
C SER A 205 -19.21 8.32 17.36
N LEU A 206 -18.08 8.40 18.04
CA LEU A 206 -17.93 8.79 19.43
C LEU A 206 -16.90 9.92 19.52
N LEU A 207 -17.33 11.06 20.04
CA LEU A 207 -16.49 12.19 20.37
C LEU A 207 -16.39 12.35 21.88
N LEU A 208 -15.22 12.78 22.35
CA LEU A 208 -15.03 13.33 23.67
C LEU A 208 -15.08 14.86 23.59
N HIS A 209 -15.78 15.48 24.52
CA HIS A 209 -15.94 16.92 24.65
C HIS A 209 -15.58 17.34 26.08
N TRP A 210 -14.57 18.18 26.20
CA TRP A 210 -14.12 18.75 27.47
C TRP A 210 -14.67 20.18 27.59
N GLU A 211 -15.54 20.40 28.56
CA GLU A 211 -16.14 21.70 28.86
C GLU A 211 -15.43 22.33 30.09
N PRO A 212 -14.87 23.54 29.98
CA PRO A 212 -14.07 24.13 31.06
C PRO A 212 -14.96 24.55 32.24
N LEU A 213 -14.58 24.14 33.46
CA LEU A 213 -15.34 24.44 34.69
C LEU A 213 -15.29 25.92 35.09
N ALA A 214 -14.25 26.66 34.64
CA ALA A 214 -14.12 28.09 34.84
C ALA A 214 -13.61 28.76 33.55
N GLY A 215 -14.47 29.56 32.92
CA GLY A 215 -14.16 30.49 31.82
C GLY A 215 -12.95 30.14 30.94
N GLY A 216 -13.10 29.14 30.06
CA GLY A 216 -12.05 28.67 29.14
C GLY A 216 -12.60 28.32 27.75
N LYS A 217 -11.78 27.72 26.89
CA LYS A 217 -12.21 27.18 25.58
C LYS A 217 -12.48 25.69 25.69
N SER A 218 -13.62 25.23 25.19
CA SER A 218 -13.92 23.79 25.07
C SER A 218 -12.94 23.09 24.12
N ARG A 219 -12.75 21.79 24.33
CA ARG A 219 -11.93 20.92 23.48
C ARG A 219 -12.76 19.73 23.01
N GLU A 220 -12.47 19.24 21.82
CA GLU A 220 -13.15 18.08 21.25
C GLU A 220 -12.15 17.13 20.59
N ALA A 221 -12.40 15.82 20.69
CA ALA A 221 -11.62 14.79 20.01
C ALA A 221 -12.53 13.65 19.58
N VAL A 222 -12.43 13.24 18.32
CA VAL A 222 -13.08 12.01 17.84
C VAL A 222 -12.24 10.83 18.31
N VAL A 223 -12.82 9.95 19.12
CA VAL A 223 -12.11 8.79 19.68
C VAL A 223 -12.50 7.48 19.03
N TYR A 224 -13.65 7.42 18.37
CA TYR A 224 -14.07 6.27 17.58
C TYR A 224 -14.95 6.72 16.42
N SER A 225 -14.73 6.17 15.23
CA SER A 225 -15.57 6.43 14.07
C SER A 225 -15.53 5.23 13.14
N LYS A 226 -16.70 4.70 12.77
CA LYS A 226 -16.82 3.53 11.91
C LYS A 226 -18.03 3.60 10.98
N GLY A 227 -17.81 3.18 9.73
CA GLY A 227 -18.90 2.84 8.82
C GLY A 227 -19.37 1.40 9.04
N LEU A 228 -20.64 1.20 9.37
CA LEU A 228 -21.28 -0.10 9.52
C LEU A 228 -21.98 -0.46 8.21
N SER A 229 -21.69 -1.63 7.63
CA SER A 229 -22.36 -2.10 6.42
C SER A 229 -23.34 -3.20 6.80
N ILE A 230 -24.62 -3.03 6.45
CA ILE A 230 -25.71 -3.96 6.77
C ILE A 230 -26.36 -4.40 5.46
N GLN A 231 -26.52 -5.71 5.26
CA GLN A 231 -27.25 -6.25 4.11
C GLN A 231 -28.75 -6.30 4.40
N VAL A 232 -29.55 -5.51 3.69
CA VAL A 232 -31.01 -5.54 3.83
C VAL A 232 -31.60 -6.45 2.75
N GLY A 233 -32.32 -7.49 3.16
CA GLY A 233 -32.96 -8.46 2.25
C GLY A 233 -33.95 -7.80 1.28
N ALA A 234 -34.29 -8.48 0.18
CA ALA A 234 -35.40 -8.05 -0.67
C ALA A 234 -36.72 -8.36 0.04
N ALA A 235 -37.71 -7.47 -0.02
CA ALA A 235 -38.99 -7.64 0.67
C ALA A 235 -39.64 -8.95 0.20
N SER A 236 -39.68 -9.95 1.08
CA SER A 236 -40.39 -11.17 0.79
C SER A 236 -41.88 -10.85 0.80
N ARG A 237 -42.55 -11.08 -0.34
CA ARG A 237 -44.01 -11.02 -0.39
C ARG A 237 -44.56 -12.01 0.65
N PRO A 238 -45.52 -11.60 1.49
CA PRO A 238 -46.01 -12.48 2.54
C PRO A 238 -46.82 -13.63 1.92
N GLY A 239 -46.45 -14.85 2.31
CA GLY A 239 -47.29 -16.03 2.25
C GLY A 239 -47.42 -16.67 0.87
N TRP A 240 -46.69 -17.77 0.66
CA TRP A 240 -47.27 -19.10 0.83
C TRP A 240 -46.16 -20.07 1.22
N GLY A 241 -46.25 -20.53 2.47
CA GLY A 241 -45.41 -21.59 3.00
C GLY A 241 -45.92 -22.96 2.58
N LEU A 242 -44.94 -23.85 2.42
CA LEU A 242 -44.96 -25.30 2.61
C LEU A 242 -45.91 -26.17 1.76
N ALA A 243 -45.24 -27.10 1.06
CA ALA A 243 -45.59 -28.51 0.89
C ALA A 243 -46.73 -28.88 -0.09
N GLY A 244 -46.33 -29.63 -1.12
CA GLY A 244 -47.15 -30.71 -1.68
C GLY A 244 -47.43 -30.61 -3.17
N VAL A 245 -47.22 -31.75 -3.84
CA VAL A 245 -47.77 -32.13 -5.16
C VAL A 245 -47.01 -31.48 -6.34
N GLY A 246 -46.27 -32.19 -7.19
CA GLY A 246 -46.53 -33.51 -7.74
C GLY A 246 -47.18 -33.38 -9.11
N MET A 247 -46.36 -33.32 -10.16
CA MET A 247 -46.69 -33.76 -11.53
C MET A 247 -47.69 -32.90 -12.35
N VAL A 248 -47.59 -33.08 -13.69
CA VAL A 248 -48.46 -32.61 -14.79
C VAL A 248 -48.07 -31.20 -15.30
N CYS A 249 -47.56 -30.99 -16.52
CA CYS A 249 -47.88 -31.61 -17.80
C CYS A 249 -46.65 -31.95 -18.66
N LEU A 250 -46.57 -33.21 -19.05
CA LEU A 250 -46.05 -33.65 -20.35
C LEU A 250 -47.22 -33.57 -21.35
N GLY A 251 -46.96 -33.07 -22.57
CA GLY A 251 -47.75 -33.47 -23.73
C GLY A 251 -48.05 -32.35 -24.73
N LEU A 252 -47.84 -32.67 -26.01
CA LEU A 252 -48.03 -31.90 -27.25
C LEU A 252 -46.75 -31.15 -27.68
N LEU A 253 -45.99 -31.53 -28.71
CA LEU A 253 -46.26 -32.35 -29.90
C LEU A 253 -44.97 -32.96 -30.45
N THR A 254 -45.08 -34.18 -30.98
CA THR A 254 -44.14 -34.76 -31.95
C THR A 254 -44.75 -34.71 -33.36
N VAL A 255 -43.84 -34.76 -34.35
CA VAL A 255 -43.96 -35.19 -35.76
C VAL A 255 -43.93 -34.11 -36.84
N GLY A 256 -42.89 -34.24 -37.69
CA GLY A 256 -42.73 -33.65 -39.02
C GLY A 256 -41.28 -33.23 -39.30
N ALA A 257 -40.34 -34.16 -39.54
CA ALA A 257 -39.83 -34.56 -40.88
C ALA A 257 -39.13 -33.42 -41.67
N LEU A 258 -38.06 -33.55 -42.45
CA LEU A 258 -36.96 -34.50 -42.71
C LEU A 258 -36.10 -33.82 -43.81
N SER A 259 -34.81 -34.19 -43.96
CA SER A 259 -33.91 -33.97 -45.12
C SER A 259 -33.33 -32.53 -45.30
N LEU A 260 -32.05 -32.28 -45.60
CA LEU A 260 -31.01 -33.00 -46.36
C LEU A 260 -29.61 -32.76 -45.76
N GLY A 261 -28.74 -33.79 -45.81
CA GLY A 261 -27.30 -33.64 -45.59
C GLY A 261 -26.52 -33.61 -46.90
N VAL A 262 -25.27 -33.14 -46.87
CA VAL A 262 -24.12 -33.69 -47.64
C VAL A 262 -22.82 -33.31 -46.91
N TRP A 263 -21.93 -34.29 -46.89
CA TRP A 263 -20.54 -34.35 -46.44
C TRP A 263 -19.59 -33.22 -46.87
N GLY A 264 -18.63 -32.93 -45.98
CA GLY A 264 -17.32 -32.37 -46.31
C GLY A 264 -16.26 -32.83 -45.31
N ILE A 265 -15.52 -33.88 -45.67
CA ILE A 265 -14.33 -34.37 -44.94
C ILE A 265 -13.20 -33.33 -45.07
N GLY A 266 -12.53 -32.98 -43.97
CA GLY A 266 -11.31 -32.17 -44.07
C GLY A 266 -10.62 -31.80 -42.76
N ARG A 267 -9.80 -32.72 -42.23
CA ARG A 267 -8.66 -32.50 -41.30
C ARG A 267 -8.96 -31.99 -39.88
N MET A 268 -8.98 -32.94 -38.95
CA MET A 268 -8.63 -32.70 -37.55
C MET A 268 -7.22 -32.09 -37.44
N ARG A 269 -7.12 -30.89 -36.87
CA ARG A 269 -5.91 -30.38 -36.21
C ARG A 269 -6.12 -30.44 -34.70
N PRO A 270 -5.11 -30.84 -33.91
CA PRO A 270 -5.27 -30.97 -32.47
C PRO A 270 -5.58 -29.61 -31.85
N ARG A 271 -6.59 -29.61 -30.98
CA ARG A 271 -7.02 -28.48 -30.16
C ARG A 271 -5.87 -28.12 -29.23
N ALA A 272 -5.07 -27.13 -29.63
CA ALA A 272 -4.15 -26.47 -28.74
C ALA A 272 -4.98 -25.81 -27.63
N THR A 273 -4.62 -26.11 -26.39
CA THR A 273 -5.07 -25.39 -25.20
C THR A 273 -4.82 -23.89 -25.40
N PRO A 274 -5.81 -23.00 -25.22
CA PRO A 274 -5.53 -21.57 -25.25
C PRO A 274 -4.68 -21.25 -24.03
N GLY A 275 -3.42 -20.86 -24.27
CA GLY A 275 -2.65 -20.11 -23.29
C GLY A 275 -3.32 -18.77 -22.99
N PRO A 276 -2.89 -18.06 -21.93
CA PRO A 276 -3.49 -16.80 -21.52
C PRO A 276 -3.22 -15.72 -22.58
N SER A 277 -4.13 -15.59 -23.55
CA SER A 277 -4.19 -14.42 -24.41
C SER A 277 -4.83 -13.29 -23.64
N THR A 278 -4.06 -12.22 -23.46
CA THR A 278 -4.51 -10.88 -23.12
C THR A 278 -5.66 -10.46 -24.04
N SER A 279 -6.90 -10.66 -23.57
CA SER A 279 -8.07 -9.95 -24.09
C SER A 279 -8.53 -8.99 -23.00
N ALA A 280 -7.79 -7.88 -22.86
CA ALA A 280 -8.31 -6.71 -22.19
C ALA A 280 -9.30 -6.06 -23.17
N SER A 281 -10.59 -6.23 -22.92
CA SER A 281 -11.59 -5.24 -23.30
C SER A 281 -11.26 -3.95 -22.53
N GLY A 282 -10.31 -3.16 -23.04
CA GLY A 282 -9.73 -2.00 -22.36
C GLY A 282 -10.74 -0.87 -22.19
N LEU A 283 -10.68 -0.20 -21.03
CA LEU A 283 -11.49 0.99 -20.73
C LEU A 283 -11.06 2.13 -21.66
N ALA A 284 -11.85 2.44 -22.68
CA ALA A 284 -11.46 3.48 -23.64
C ALA A 284 -11.46 4.89 -23.01
N LEU A 285 -10.37 5.66 -23.19
CA LEU A 285 -10.38 7.09 -22.87
C LEU A 285 -11.30 7.84 -23.83
N ARG A 286 -11.92 8.92 -23.33
CA ARG A 286 -12.78 9.79 -24.13
C ARG A 286 -11.94 10.66 -25.07
N GLU A 287 -12.30 10.70 -26.35
CA GLU A 287 -11.64 11.61 -27.30
C GLU A 287 -11.99 13.07 -26.96
N ALA A 288 -10.96 13.91 -26.84
CA ALA A 288 -11.12 15.35 -26.71
C ALA A 288 -11.34 16.00 -28.08
N LEU A 289 -12.06 17.12 -28.10
CA LEU A 289 -12.25 17.89 -29.32
C LEU A 289 -11.02 18.78 -29.54
N PRO A 290 -10.35 18.70 -30.70
CA PRO A 290 -9.25 19.60 -31.00
C PRO A 290 -9.77 21.04 -31.10
N LEU A 291 -9.04 21.98 -30.48
CA LEU A 291 -9.29 23.41 -30.66
C LEU A 291 -8.60 23.86 -31.95
N GLY A 292 -9.34 24.47 -32.87
CA GLY A 292 -8.75 25.10 -34.05
C GLY A 292 -7.81 26.25 -33.67
N PRO A 293 -6.84 26.62 -34.52
CA PRO A 293 -5.96 27.75 -34.25
C PRO A 293 -6.77 29.04 -34.03
N GLY A 294 -6.70 29.62 -32.84
CA GLY A 294 -7.45 30.83 -32.48
C GLY A 294 -8.94 30.63 -32.19
N ALA A 295 -9.45 29.40 -32.17
CA ALA A 295 -10.82 29.12 -31.74
C ALA A 295 -10.92 29.31 -30.20
N PRO A 296 -11.89 30.08 -29.70
CA PRO A 296 -12.08 30.23 -28.26
C PRO A 296 -12.44 28.87 -27.66
N SER A 297 -11.76 28.53 -26.57
CA SER A 297 -12.17 27.40 -25.74
C SER A 297 -13.62 27.60 -25.27
N ALA A 298 -14.40 26.52 -25.21
CA ALA A 298 -15.75 26.55 -24.64
C ALA A 298 -15.76 26.96 -23.15
N ILE A 299 -14.61 26.87 -22.47
CA ILE A 299 -14.40 27.29 -21.09
C ILE A 299 -13.25 28.29 -20.99
N HIS A 300 -13.34 29.28 -20.10
CA HIS A 300 -12.24 30.21 -19.84
C HIS A 300 -11.24 29.58 -18.86
N ILE A 301 -10.00 29.34 -19.31
CA ILE A 301 -8.93 28.75 -18.48
C ILE A 301 -8.00 29.87 -18.01
N GLU A 302 -7.80 29.97 -16.70
CA GLU A 302 -6.97 30.99 -16.06
C GLU A 302 -5.71 30.34 -15.49
N PRO A 303 -4.61 30.26 -16.26
CA PRO A 303 -3.33 29.78 -15.74
C PRO A 303 -2.69 30.82 -14.79
N PRO A 304 -1.92 30.38 -13.78
CA PRO A 304 -1.20 31.30 -12.92
C PRO A 304 -0.03 31.94 -13.69
N SER A 305 0.50 33.05 -13.17
CA SER A 305 1.60 33.78 -13.81
C SER A 305 2.81 32.86 -14.02
N GLY A 306 3.30 32.80 -15.27
CA GLY A 306 4.46 31.98 -15.64
C GLY A 306 4.13 30.56 -16.13
N VAL A 307 2.88 30.09 -15.98
CA VAL A 307 2.44 28.80 -16.55
C VAL A 307 1.89 29.01 -17.94
N THR A 308 2.48 28.33 -18.92
CA THR A 308 1.99 28.31 -20.30
C THR A 308 1.39 26.95 -20.63
N LEU A 309 0.25 26.97 -21.32
CA LEU A 309 -0.45 25.77 -21.77
C LEU A 309 -0.33 25.68 -23.29
N SER A 310 0.01 24.51 -23.80
CA SER A 310 -0.03 24.21 -25.23
C SER A 310 -1.48 24.14 -25.75
N PRO A 311 -1.71 24.26 -27.06
CA PRO A 311 -3.04 24.08 -27.65
C PRO A 311 -3.66 22.71 -27.30
N THR A 312 -2.86 21.64 -27.34
CA THR A 312 -3.30 20.28 -26.98
C THR A 312 -3.70 20.19 -25.50
N GLU A 313 -2.93 20.78 -24.58
CA GLU A 313 -3.28 20.81 -23.14
C GLU A 313 -4.55 21.62 -22.89
N THR A 314 -4.68 22.76 -23.55
CA THR A 314 -5.88 23.60 -23.48
C THR A 314 -7.11 22.82 -23.94
N ALA A 315 -7.03 22.10 -25.06
CA ALA A 315 -8.13 21.29 -25.59
C ALA A 315 -8.48 20.10 -24.68
N LEU A 316 -7.48 19.44 -24.08
CA LEU A 316 -7.68 18.39 -23.08
C LEU A 316 -8.43 18.92 -21.85
N LEU A 317 -7.97 20.02 -21.27
CA LEU A 317 -8.61 20.67 -20.12
C LEU A 317 -10.04 21.11 -20.45
N SER A 318 -10.23 21.73 -21.62
CA SER A 318 -11.54 22.17 -22.09
C SER A 318 -12.53 21.01 -22.22
N SER A 319 -12.05 19.88 -22.73
CA SER A 319 -12.86 18.67 -22.87
C SER A 319 -13.16 18.03 -21.52
N LEU A 320 -12.18 17.95 -20.62
CA LEU A 320 -12.31 17.37 -19.28
C LEU A 320 -13.28 18.18 -18.40
N PHE A 321 -13.31 19.50 -18.57
CA PHE A 321 -14.12 20.44 -17.78
C PHE A 321 -15.27 21.08 -18.58
N ALA A 322 -15.74 20.44 -19.65
CA ALA A 322 -16.71 21.01 -20.60
C ALA A 322 -18.04 21.50 -19.99
N ARG A 323 -18.39 21.08 -18.77
CA ARG A 323 -19.61 21.53 -18.04
C ARG A 323 -19.44 22.83 -17.25
N TYR A 324 -18.22 23.33 -17.14
CA TYR A 324 -17.87 24.53 -16.37
C TYR A 324 -17.75 25.73 -17.29
N ALA A 325 -17.94 26.93 -16.75
CA ALA A 325 -17.69 28.16 -17.51
C ALA A 325 -16.23 28.60 -17.41
N ARG A 326 -15.61 28.36 -16.25
CA ARG A 326 -14.23 28.75 -15.98
C ARG A 326 -13.47 27.64 -15.25
N LEU A 327 -12.17 27.58 -15.47
CA LEU A 327 -11.23 26.74 -14.74
C LEU A 327 -10.05 27.60 -14.31
N VAL A 328 -9.93 27.83 -13.00
CA VAL A 328 -8.80 28.58 -12.43
C VAL A 328 -7.72 27.58 -12.04
N ILE A 329 -6.54 27.69 -12.65
CA ILE A 329 -5.38 26.90 -12.23
C ILE A 329 -4.64 27.74 -11.19
N GLU A 330 -4.57 27.23 -9.97
CA GLU A 330 -3.92 27.95 -8.87
C GLU A 330 -2.41 27.67 -8.85
N ARG A 331 -2.03 26.42 -9.15
CA ARG A 331 -0.63 25.98 -9.02
C ARG A 331 -0.31 24.84 -9.98
N GLU A 332 0.91 24.83 -10.49
CA GLU A 332 1.54 23.66 -11.11
C GLU A 332 2.44 22.99 -10.08
N PHE A 333 2.27 21.67 -9.91
CA PHE A 333 3.17 20.85 -9.11
C PHE A 333 4.34 20.41 -9.97
N LEU A 334 5.54 20.37 -9.38
CA LEU A 334 6.69 19.73 -10.00
C LEU A 334 6.46 18.23 -9.99
N SER A 335 5.95 17.67 -11.09
CA SER A 335 5.92 16.23 -11.29
C SER A 335 7.34 15.75 -11.60
N GLY A 336 7.70 14.60 -11.04
CA GLY A 336 9.02 13.97 -11.24
C GLY A 336 9.31 13.55 -12.69
N TYR A 337 10.07 12.48 -12.83
CA TYR A 337 10.73 12.02 -14.08
C TYR A 337 9.85 11.71 -15.29
N SER A 338 8.53 11.69 -15.15
CA SER A 338 7.58 11.18 -16.16
C SER A 338 7.29 12.19 -17.27
N GLY A 339 7.67 13.46 -17.12
CA GLY A 339 7.29 14.52 -18.07
C GLY A 339 5.78 14.80 -18.08
N ALA A 340 5.04 14.25 -17.11
CA ALA A 340 3.68 14.66 -16.82
C ALA A 340 3.66 16.14 -16.37
N ARG A 341 2.49 16.74 -16.31
CA ARG A 341 2.25 18.03 -15.65
C ARG A 341 1.05 17.87 -14.74
N THR A 342 1.20 18.27 -13.48
CA THR A 342 0.14 18.14 -12.48
C THR A 342 -0.27 19.51 -11.99
N PHE A 343 -1.56 19.78 -11.91
CA PHE A 343 -2.11 21.09 -11.56
C PHE A 343 -3.09 20.98 -10.40
N LEU A 344 -3.08 21.97 -9.51
CA LEU A 344 -4.19 22.28 -8.60
C LEU A 344 -5.10 23.29 -9.30
N ALA A 345 -6.38 22.95 -9.43
CA ALA A 345 -7.34 23.81 -10.10
C ALA A 345 -8.68 23.87 -9.35
N VAL A 346 -9.43 24.92 -9.64
CA VAL A 346 -10.78 25.18 -9.12
C VAL A 346 -11.74 25.37 -10.29
N PRO A 347 -12.70 24.45 -10.48
CA PRO A 347 -13.69 24.57 -11.53
C PRO A 347 -14.88 25.44 -11.07
N ILE A 348 -15.32 26.36 -11.93
CA ILE A 348 -16.40 27.31 -11.65
C ILE A 348 -17.53 27.14 -12.67
N ARG A 349 -18.74 26.93 -12.16
CA ARG A 349 -19.95 26.68 -12.96
C ARG A 349 -20.43 27.96 -13.67
N PRO A 350 -21.28 27.83 -14.72
CA PRO A 350 -21.88 28.98 -15.39
C PRO A 350 -22.69 29.92 -14.49
N ASP A 351 -23.25 29.40 -13.39
CA ASP A 351 -23.95 30.18 -12.38
C ASP A 351 -23.01 30.78 -11.30
N SER A 352 -21.70 30.79 -11.56
CA SER A 352 -20.65 31.28 -10.66
C SER A 352 -20.47 30.50 -9.36
N ARG A 353 -21.14 29.35 -9.18
CA ARG A 353 -20.84 28.44 -8.06
C ARG A 353 -19.47 27.81 -8.26
N VAL A 354 -18.72 27.74 -7.17
CA VAL A 354 -17.37 27.18 -7.12
C VAL A 354 -17.47 25.74 -6.62
N ASP A 355 -16.98 24.79 -7.41
CA ASP A 355 -16.84 23.40 -6.98
C ASP A 355 -15.50 23.22 -6.24
N ALA A 356 -15.37 22.13 -5.49
CA ALA A 356 -14.15 21.86 -4.70
C ALA A 356 -12.89 21.83 -5.59
N HIS A 357 -11.75 22.15 -4.97
CA HIS A 357 -10.43 21.98 -5.58
C HIS A 357 -10.28 20.58 -6.20
N THR A 358 -9.47 20.48 -7.24
CA THR A 358 -9.21 19.23 -7.96
C THR A 358 -7.76 19.18 -8.43
N ILE A 359 -7.23 17.96 -8.51
CA ILE A 359 -5.90 17.71 -9.08
C ILE A 359 -6.07 17.22 -10.50
N ILE A 360 -5.34 17.80 -11.43
CA ILE A 360 -5.34 17.42 -12.85
C ILE A 360 -3.96 16.93 -13.21
N LYS A 361 -3.84 15.76 -13.83
CA LYS A 361 -2.57 15.25 -14.37
C LYS A 361 -2.70 15.11 -15.88
N ILE A 362 -1.74 15.68 -16.61
CA ILE A 362 -1.62 15.58 -18.07
C ILE A 362 -0.30 14.88 -18.42
N ALA A 363 -0.36 13.74 -19.10
CA ALA A 363 0.81 12.95 -19.47
C ALA A 363 0.67 12.36 -20.88
N ASP A 364 1.57 11.46 -21.27
CA ASP A 364 1.39 10.66 -22.48
C ASP A 364 0.15 9.76 -22.36
N GLN A 365 -0.50 9.48 -23.49
CA GLN A 365 -1.73 8.72 -23.52
C GLN A 365 -1.57 7.31 -22.93
N GLY A 366 -0.43 6.65 -23.16
CA GLY A 366 -0.17 5.29 -22.70
C GLY A 366 -0.11 5.20 -21.18
N SER A 367 0.58 6.13 -20.53
CA SER A 367 0.69 6.21 -19.08
C SER A 367 -0.65 6.52 -18.42
N VAL A 368 -1.43 7.47 -18.94
CA VAL A 368 -2.77 7.79 -18.40
C VAL A 368 -3.74 6.63 -18.58
N GLN A 369 -3.71 5.96 -19.73
CA GLN A 369 -4.52 4.76 -20.00
C GLN A 369 -4.21 3.68 -18.96
N ARG A 370 -2.92 3.36 -18.78
CA ARG A 370 -2.47 2.35 -17.82
C ARG A 370 -2.87 2.70 -16.39
N GLU A 371 -2.69 3.96 -16.00
CA GLU A 371 -3.11 4.44 -14.69
C GLU A 371 -4.62 4.31 -14.46
N TYR A 372 -5.45 4.68 -15.46
CA TYR A 372 -6.89 4.57 -15.33
C TYR A 372 -7.37 3.12 -15.26
N GLU A 373 -6.79 2.23 -16.07
CA GLU A 373 -7.05 0.81 -16.03
C GLU A 373 -6.69 0.21 -14.67
N ASN A 374 -5.50 0.51 -14.15
CA ASN A 374 -5.09 0.02 -12.84
C ASN A 374 -5.95 0.59 -11.72
N TYR A 375 -6.35 1.86 -11.83
CA TYR A 375 -7.24 2.48 -10.87
C TYR A 375 -8.58 1.73 -10.79
N GLU A 376 -9.22 1.49 -11.93
CA GLU A 376 -10.51 0.80 -11.98
C GLU A 376 -10.40 -0.67 -11.56
N ASN A 377 -9.32 -1.37 -11.95
CA ASN A 377 -9.15 -2.80 -11.69
C ASN A 377 -8.69 -3.12 -10.27
N PHE A 378 -7.83 -2.29 -9.68
CA PHE A 378 -7.17 -2.60 -8.40
C PHE A 378 -7.51 -1.62 -7.29
N VAL A 379 -7.66 -0.32 -7.58
CA VAL A 379 -7.59 0.74 -6.57
C VAL A 379 -8.97 1.20 -6.10
N LYS A 380 -9.91 1.39 -7.04
CA LYS A 380 -11.21 2.02 -6.81
C LYS A 380 -12.00 1.38 -5.67
N THR A 381 -11.95 0.06 -5.55
CA THR A 381 -12.69 -0.72 -4.56
C THR A 381 -11.91 -0.95 -3.26
N THR A 382 -10.60 -0.72 -3.23
CA THR A 382 -9.74 -0.96 -2.07
C THR A 382 -9.38 0.31 -1.32
N LEU A 383 -9.48 1.48 -1.98
CA LEU A 383 -9.15 2.76 -1.38
C LEU A 383 -10.04 3.07 -0.16
N PRO A 384 -9.45 3.51 0.96
CA PRO A 384 -10.20 4.03 2.10
C PRO A 384 -11.17 5.17 1.69
N PRO A 385 -12.27 5.39 2.42
CA PRO A 385 -13.29 6.36 2.04
C PRO A 385 -12.77 7.80 1.83
N ALA A 386 -11.83 8.23 2.66
CA ALA A 386 -11.24 9.57 2.62
C ALA A 386 -9.88 9.59 1.92
N THR A 387 -9.85 9.17 0.65
CA THR A 387 -8.66 9.21 -0.23
C THR A 387 -8.97 9.81 -1.61
N ALA A 388 -7.94 10.25 -2.33
CA ALA A 388 -8.10 10.83 -3.66
C ALA A 388 -8.64 9.78 -4.65
N ARG A 389 -9.61 10.18 -5.48
CA ARG A 389 -10.30 9.30 -6.44
C ARG A 389 -10.34 9.93 -7.82
N ILE A 390 -10.16 9.12 -8.85
CA ILE A 390 -10.40 9.57 -10.23
C ILE A 390 -11.88 9.88 -10.38
N GLN A 391 -12.20 11.12 -10.74
CA GLN A 391 -13.58 11.62 -10.73
C GLN A 391 -14.39 11.23 -11.97
N GLN A 392 -13.71 11.03 -13.10
CA GLN A 392 -14.34 10.75 -14.39
C GLN A 392 -13.36 10.08 -15.35
N THR A 393 -13.90 9.47 -16.41
CA THR A 393 -13.09 8.87 -17.48
C THR A 393 -12.12 9.92 -18.07
N PRO A 394 -10.81 9.63 -18.14
CA PRO A 394 -9.84 10.55 -18.70
C PRO A 394 -10.11 10.89 -20.16
N VAL A 395 -9.56 12.01 -20.61
CA VAL A 395 -9.65 12.46 -22.00
C VAL A 395 -8.31 12.31 -22.71
N ARG A 396 -8.31 12.03 -24.02
CA ARG A 396 -7.11 11.93 -24.85
C ARG A 396 -7.17 12.80 -26.08
N LEU A 397 -6.00 13.23 -26.55
CA LEU A 397 -5.79 14.03 -27.76
C LEU A 397 -4.34 13.92 -28.21
N GLU A 398 -4.11 13.63 -29.49
CA GLU A 398 -2.78 13.69 -30.13
C GLU A 398 -1.67 12.95 -29.34
N GLY A 399 -1.97 11.75 -28.82
CA GLY A 399 -0.99 10.95 -28.06
C GLY A 399 -0.73 11.44 -26.63
N ARG A 400 -1.45 12.46 -26.16
CA ARG A 400 -1.51 12.89 -24.75
C ARG A 400 -2.88 12.60 -24.14
N ALA A 401 -2.94 12.59 -22.82
CA ALA A 401 -4.19 12.44 -22.09
C ALA A 401 -4.18 13.21 -20.77
N ALA A 402 -5.37 13.52 -20.26
CA ALA A 402 -5.59 14.23 -19.01
C ALA A 402 -6.60 13.50 -18.12
N LEU A 403 -6.28 13.40 -16.83
CA LEU A 403 -7.08 12.75 -15.80
C LEU A 403 -7.31 13.70 -14.60
N GLN A 404 -8.38 13.46 -13.85
CA GLN A 404 -8.83 14.32 -12.76
C GLN A 404 -9.02 13.53 -11.46
N TYR A 405 -8.41 13.98 -10.37
CA TYR A 405 -8.64 13.46 -9.02
C TYR A 405 -9.44 14.41 -8.14
N THR A 406 -10.14 13.85 -7.16
CA THR A 406 -10.61 14.61 -5.99
C THR A 406 -9.42 15.19 -5.24
N PHE A 407 -9.59 16.42 -4.74
CA PHE A 407 -8.68 17.01 -3.78
C PHE A 407 -9.18 16.77 -2.36
N LEU A 408 -8.29 16.40 -1.46
CA LEU A 408 -8.58 16.26 -0.03
C LEU A 408 -7.75 17.29 0.73
N GLY A 409 -8.40 18.36 1.19
CA GLY A 409 -7.74 19.43 1.92
C GLY A 409 -8.75 20.37 2.55
N GLY A 410 -8.33 21.06 3.60
CA GLY A 410 -9.11 22.11 4.26
C GLY A 410 -9.03 23.41 3.47
N PRO A 411 -10.00 24.33 3.63
CA PRO A 411 -9.96 25.64 3.00
C PRO A 411 -8.63 26.36 3.30
N GLY A 412 -7.93 26.80 2.26
CA GLY A 412 -6.64 27.51 2.38
C GLY A 412 -5.40 26.62 2.55
N TYR A 413 -5.54 25.30 2.61
CA TYR A 413 -4.41 24.38 2.69
C TYR A 413 -4.09 23.76 1.34
N THR A 414 -2.82 23.87 0.91
CA THR A 414 -2.32 23.12 -0.25
C THR A 414 -1.64 21.84 0.23
N PRO A 415 -1.89 20.67 -0.38
CA PRO A 415 -1.18 19.45 -0.07
C PRO A 415 0.30 19.63 -0.41
N ALA A 416 1.12 19.09 0.46
CA ALA A 416 2.55 18.93 0.26
C ALA A 416 2.80 17.46 -0.10
N SER A 417 3.85 17.18 -0.87
CA SER A 417 4.32 15.80 -0.97
C SER A 417 4.93 15.35 0.36
N LEU A 418 4.97 14.05 0.60
CA LEU A 418 5.64 13.49 1.78
C LEU A 418 7.09 13.94 1.83
N ARG A 419 7.77 14.06 0.68
CA ARG A 419 9.12 14.62 0.61
C ARG A 419 9.19 16.02 1.23
N GLN A 420 8.31 16.92 0.80
CA GLN A 420 8.29 18.29 1.32
C GLN A 420 7.99 18.29 2.83
N ALA A 421 7.02 17.49 3.28
CA ALA A 421 6.69 17.38 4.69
C ALA A 421 7.87 16.88 5.53
N LEU A 422 8.55 15.81 5.09
CA LEU A 422 9.69 15.22 5.81
C LEU A 422 10.95 16.09 5.77
N LEU A 423 11.17 16.87 4.71
CA LEU A 423 12.26 17.85 4.67
C LEU A 423 12.02 19.03 5.63
N GLN A 424 10.77 19.38 5.89
CA GLN A 424 10.42 20.40 6.89
C GLN A 424 10.47 19.85 8.31
N THR A 425 9.95 18.64 8.51
CA THR A 425 9.94 17.96 9.80
C THR A 425 10.01 16.44 9.56
N PRO A 426 11.14 15.78 9.83
CA PRO A 426 11.33 14.35 9.57
C PRO A 426 10.62 13.49 10.62
N ASP A 427 9.29 13.58 10.67
CA ASP A 427 8.44 12.85 11.62
C ASP A 427 8.04 11.46 11.06
N PRO A 428 8.53 10.34 11.64
CA PRO A 428 8.17 8.99 11.21
C PRO A 428 6.68 8.67 11.34
N ARG A 429 5.92 9.42 12.15
CA ARG A 429 4.47 9.22 12.30
C ARG A 429 3.71 9.39 10.99
N LEU A 430 4.23 10.16 10.03
CA LEU A 430 3.64 10.27 8.69
C LEU A 430 3.73 8.95 7.91
N LEU A 431 4.82 8.19 8.10
CA LEU A 431 4.99 6.85 7.50
C LEU A 431 4.04 5.84 8.13
N TRP A 432 3.92 5.87 9.47
CA TRP A 432 2.95 5.02 10.17
C TRP A 432 1.51 5.32 9.77
N LYS A 433 1.16 6.60 9.64
CA LYS A 433 -0.17 6.99 9.17
C LYS A 433 -0.44 6.50 7.75
N LEU A 434 0.57 6.48 6.87
CA LEU A 434 0.46 5.85 5.55
C LEU A 434 0.19 4.35 5.68
N PHE A 435 0.96 3.64 6.52
CA PHE A 435 0.74 2.23 6.74
C PHE A 435 -0.64 1.93 7.31
N ASP A 436 -1.02 2.55 8.42
CA ASP A 436 -2.29 2.31 9.10
C ASP A 436 -3.50 2.61 8.19
N THR A 437 -3.37 3.59 7.30
CA THR A 437 -4.44 3.97 6.36
C THR A 437 -4.62 2.93 5.24
N PHE A 438 -3.53 2.40 4.68
CA PHE A 438 -3.59 1.57 3.46
C PHE A 438 -3.35 0.07 3.70
N ALA A 439 -2.55 -0.30 4.70
CA ALA A 439 -2.12 -1.67 4.95
C ALA A 439 -3.27 -2.67 5.07
N PRO A 440 -4.37 -2.42 5.81
CA PRO A 440 -5.45 -3.40 5.97
C PRO A 440 -6.11 -3.82 4.66
N ASN A 441 -6.15 -2.92 3.67
CA ASN A 441 -6.80 -3.16 2.38
C ASN A 441 -5.82 -3.45 1.24
N TRP A 442 -4.51 -3.29 1.48
CA TRP A 442 -3.43 -3.52 0.51
C TRP A 442 -2.41 -4.52 1.05
N TRP A 443 -1.35 -4.04 1.68
CA TRP A 443 -0.18 -4.87 2.02
C TRP A 443 -0.50 -6.04 2.96
N MET A 444 -1.46 -5.89 3.89
CA MET A 444 -1.86 -6.96 4.82
C MET A 444 -2.85 -7.96 4.21
N GLN A 445 -3.36 -7.73 3.00
CA GLN A 445 -4.12 -8.74 2.24
C GLN A 445 -3.20 -9.71 1.50
N HIS A 446 -2.00 -9.94 2.03
CA HIS A 446 -0.98 -10.71 1.37
C HIS A 446 -1.24 -12.22 1.43
N LYS A 447 -0.84 -12.93 0.37
CA LYS A 447 -0.88 -14.39 0.28
C LYS A 447 0.52 -14.96 0.04
N PRO A 448 0.81 -16.20 0.45
CA PRO A 448 2.10 -16.83 0.17
C PRO A 448 2.46 -16.80 -1.32
N TYR A 449 3.70 -16.44 -1.63
CA TYR A 449 4.16 -16.26 -3.00
C TYR A 449 5.63 -16.63 -3.15
N VAL A 450 5.91 -17.57 -4.05
CA VAL A 450 7.28 -17.99 -4.38
C VAL A 450 7.66 -17.45 -5.73
N PHE A 451 8.76 -16.69 -5.79
CA PHE A 451 9.21 -16.02 -7.00
C PHE A 451 10.74 -15.97 -7.06
N ARG A 452 11.28 -15.69 -8.24
CA ARG A 452 12.69 -15.28 -8.34
C ARG A 452 12.78 -13.78 -8.15
N LEU A 453 13.75 -13.29 -7.40
CA LEU A 453 13.87 -11.86 -7.13
C LEU A 453 13.88 -11.01 -8.41
N GLY A 454 14.61 -11.46 -9.43
CA GLY A 454 14.67 -10.79 -10.73
C GLY A 454 13.32 -10.71 -11.46
N GLN A 455 12.38 -11.64 -11.23
CA GLN A 455 11.05 -11.58 -11.82
C GLN A 455 10.28 -10.32 -11.37
N GLU A 456 10.39 -9.96 -10.10
CA GLU A 456 9.70 -8.79 -9.53
C GLU A 456 10.52 -7.51 -9.67
N TYR A 457 11.82 -7.58 -9.37
CA TYR A 457 12.67 -6.41 -9.21
C TYR A 457 13.45 -6.00 -10.45
N ASP A 458 13.48 -6.80 -11.53
CA ASP A 458 14.21 -6.42 -12.75
C ASP A 458 13.81 -5.03 -13.21
N ARG A 459 12.52 -4.70 -13.18
CA ARG A 459 12.00 -3.40 -13.63
C ARG A 459 12.64 -2.19 -12.92
N LYS A 460 13.07 -2.35 -11.65
CA LYS A 460 13.77 -1.30 -10.90
C LYS A 460 15.18 -1.07 -11.44
N LEU A 461 15.86 -2.10 -11.92
CA LEU A 461 17.21 -2.00 -12.45
C LEU A 461 17.27 -1.31 -13.83
N PRO A 462 18.45 -0.79 -14.22
CA PRO A 462 18.70 -0.39 -15.60
C PRO A 462 18.32 -1.47 -16.61
N THR A 463 18.09 -1.03 -17.85
CA THR A 463 17.87 -1.92 -19.00
C THR A 463 19.00 -2.93 -19.15
N HIS A 464 18.72 -4.09 -19.73
CA HIS A 464 19.74 -5.13 -19.92
C HIS A 464 20.83 -4.69 -20.91
N TYR A 465 20.41 -4.05 -22.01
CA TYR A 465 21.30 -3.61 -23.08
C TYR A 465 20.95 -2.20 -23.57
N VAL A 466 21.97 -1.44 -23.96
CA VAL A 466 21.84 -0.19 -24.70
C VAL A 466 22.45 -0.39 -26.07
N LEU A 467 21.64 -0.21 -27.12
CA LEU A 467 22.07 -0.40 -28.50
C LEU A 467 21.95 0.91 -29.27
N GLU A 468 22.87 1.13 -30.19
CA GLU A 468 22.81 2.19 -31.19
C GLU A 468 22.54 1.61 -32.58
N PRO A 469 21.59 2.16 -33.36
CA PRO A 469 21.36 1.73 -34.73
C PRO A 469 22.65 1.77 -35.56
N CYS A 470 23.00 0.67 -36.21
CA CYS A 470 24.16 0.65 -37.11
C CYS A 470 23.92 -0.26 -38.32
N ALA A 471 24.51 0.11 -39.45
CA ALA A 471 24.65 -0.79 -40.60
C ALA A 471 25.86 -1.72 -40.39
N GLY A 472 25.73 -3.00 -40.74
CA GLY A 472 26.82 -3.95 -40.67
C GLY A 472 26.34 -5.40 -40.69
N THR A 473 27.30 -6.33 -40.86
CA THR A 473 27.04 -7.76 -40.68
C THR A 473 26.83 -8.06 -39.21
N PRO A 474 25.72 -8.70 -38.80
CA PRO A 474 25.47 -9.00 -37.40
C PRO A 474 26.39 -10.12 -36.90
N ASP A 475 26.97 -9.91 -35.72
CA ASP A 475 27.79 -10.90 -35.02
C ASP A 475 26.92 -11.94 -34.30
N ALA A 476 25.77 -11.51 -33.76
CA ALA A 476 24.84 -12.36 -33.02
C ALA A 476 23.38 -11.87 -33.11
N VAL A 477 22.47 -12.66 -32.54
CA VAL A 477 21.03 -12.36 -32.47
C VAL A 477 20.62 -12.17 -31.01
N LEU A 478 19.96 -11.05 -30.73
CA LEU A 478 19.26 -10.81 -29.47
C LEU A 478 17.76 -11.03 -29.71
N ASP A 479 17.25 -12.14 -29.20
CA ASP A 479 15.86 -12.53 -29.31
C ASP A 479 15.12 -12.19 -28.02
N GLY A 480 14.11 -11.32 -28.11
CA GLY A 480 13.28 -10.92 -26.97
C GLY A 480 12.44 -12.06 -26.40
N GLN A 481 12.31 -13.22 -27.06
CA GLN A 481 11.64 -14.40 -26.49
C GLN A 481 12.54 -15.22 -25.56
N ASN A 482 13.84 -14.97 -25.54
CA ASN A 482 14.76 -15.64 -24.63
C ASN A 482 14.89 -14.86 -23.31
N PRO A 483 15.24 -15.51 -22.19
CA PRO A 483 15.57 -14.80 -20.97
C PRO A 483 16.83 -13.93 -21.19
N PRO A 484 17.02 -12.87 -20.39
CA PRO A 484 18.23 -12.06 -20.45
C PRO A 484 19.47 -12.92 -20.27
N VAL A 485 20.42 -12.79 -21.19
CA VAL A 485 21.71 -13.50 -21.11
C VAL A 485 22.67 -12.76 -20.17
N SER A 486 23.67 -13.46 -19.65
CA SER A 486 24.66 -12.89 -18.71
C SER A 486 25.34 -11.66 -19.30
N ALA A 487 25.77 -10.73 -18.43
CA ALA A 487 26.38 -9.48 -18.85
C ALA A 487 27.67 -9.66 -19.68
N ASP A 488 28.36 -10.78 -19.50
CA ASP A 488 29.63 -11.09 -20.18
C ASP A 488 29.45 -11.86 -21.50
N THR A 489 28.20 -12.06 -21.95
CA THR A 489 27.92 -12.86 -23.15
C THR A 489 28.51 -12.22 -24.41
N TRP A 490 28.49 -10.89 -24.49
CA TRP A 490 28.96 -10.15 -25.66
C TRP A 490 29.83 -8.96 -25.24
N PRO A 491 31.01 -8.77 -25.86
CA PRO A 491 31.82 -7.58 -25.63
C PRO A 491 31.09 -6.32 -26.13
N LEU A 492 31.42 -5.16 -25.53
CA LEU A 492 30.94 -3.88 -26.07
C LEU A 492 31.44 -3.69 -27.50
N GLY A 493 30.59 -3.15 -28.37
CA GLY A 493 30.85 -3.00 -29.79
C GLY A 493 30.28 -4.11 -30.68
N THR A 494 29.84 -5.25 -30.12
CA THR A 494 29.18 -6.32 -30.88
C THR A 494 27.93 -5.82 -31.60
N ILE A 495 27.75 -6.21 -32.85
CA ILE A 495 26.56 -5.91 -33.67
C ILE A 495 25.53 -7.01 -33.47
N LEU A 496 24.38 -6.64 -32.88
CA LEU A 496 23.28 -7.55 -32.60
C LEU A 496 22.11 -7.31 -33.54
N THR A 497 21.54 -8.38 -34.10
CA THR A 497 20.22 -8.32 -34.75
C THR A 497 19.13 -8.47 -33.71
N LEU A 498 18.19 -7.54 -33.68
CA LEU A 498 17.02 -7.59 -32.80
C LEU A 498 15.90 -8.43 -33.41
N LYS A 499 15.39 -9.40 -32.65
CA LYS A 499 14.21 -10.21 -33.00
C LYS A 499 13.20 -10.20 -31.86
N ASN A 500 11.91 -10.26 -32.21
CA ASN A 500 10.79 -10.43 -31.28
C ASN A 500 10.70 -9.38 -30.16
N PHE A 501 10.77 -8.10 -30.53
CA PHE A 501 10.44 -6.98 -29.65
C PHE A 501 9.14 -6.32 -30.13
N PRO A 502 7.97 -6.88 -29.78
CA PRO A 502 6.68 -6.38 -30.25
C PRO A 502 6.30 -5.03 -29.59
N HIS A 503 6.88 -4.71 -28.44
CA HIS A 503 6.64 -3.46 -27.72
C HIS A 503 7.85 -2.54 -27.89
N ALA A 504 7.61 -1.38 -28.50
CA ALA A 504 8.59 -0.33 -28.69
C ALA A 504 7.96 1.00 -28.26
N GLU A 505 8.31 1.45 -27.06
CA GLU A 505 7.76 2.68 -26.48
C GLU A 505 8.77 3.82 -26.61
N PRO A 506 8.39 4.99 -27.14
CA PRO A 506 9.27 6.15 -27.15
C PRO A 506 9.57 6.60 -25.72
N ARG A 507 10.85 6.78 -25.41
CA ARG A 507 11.28 7.35 -24.13
C ARG A 507 11.12 8.88 -24.15
N PRO A 508 11.10 9.54 -22.96
CA PRO A 508 11.08 11.00 -22.87
C PRO A 508 12.12 11.65 -23.80
N GLY A 509 11.68 12.63 -24.59
CA GLY A 509 12.48 13.28 -25.64
C GLY A 509 12.38 12.66 -27.04
N GLY A 510 11.74 11.50 -27.21
CA GLY A 510 11.37 10.92 -28.51
C GLY A 510 12.54 10.45 -29.39
N GLN A 511 13.78 10.49 -28.88
CA GLN A 511 14.98 10.11 -29.63
C GLN A 511 15.39 8.65 -29.44
N THR A 512 14.88 7.99 -28.39
CA THR A 512 15.23 6.62 -28.04
C THR A 512 13.97 5.81 -27.75
N LEU A 513 14.02 4.50 -27.97
CA LEU A 513 12.93 3.58 -27.68
C LEU A 513 13.30 2.66 -26.51
N ALA A 514 12.31 2.34 -25.68
CA ALA A 514 12.35 1.22 -24.75
C ALA A 514 11.73 0.01 -25.47
N LEU A 515 12.53 -1.01 -25.71
CA LEU A 515 12.10 -2.24 -26.35
C LEU A 515 11.93 -3.33 -25.32
N THR A 516 10.78 -3.99 -25.33
CA THR A 516 10.46 -5.09 -24.44
C THR A 516 9.67 -6.17 -25.17
N ASN A 517 9.64 -7.36 -24.58
CA ASN A 517 8.77 -8.45 -24.98
C ASN A 517 8.02 -8.99 -23.75
N ALA A 518 7.07 -9.88 -23.95
CA ALA A 518 6.40 -10.59 -22.87
C ALA A 518 7.40 -11.38 -22.00
N ALA A 519 7.20 -11.36 -20.69
CA ALA A 519 8.00 -12.15 -19.75
C ALA A 519 7.75 -13.65 -19.95
N LEU A 520 8.81 -14.46 -19.88
CA LEU A 520 8.67 -15.92 -19.79
C LEU A 520 8.34 -16.32 -18.33
N PRO A 521 7.62 -17.43 -18.09
CA PRO A 521 7.39 -17.91 -16.74
C PRO A 521 8.69 -18.05 -15.94
N GLY A 522 8.79 -17.35 -14.81
CA GLY A 522 9.95 -17.37 -13.92
C GLY A 522 11.14 -16.50 -14.35
N HIS A 523 11.02 -15.71 -15.42
CA HIS A 523 12.09 -14.82 -15.91
C HIS A 523 11.56 -13.41 -16.21
N PRO A 524 12.35 -12.35 -15.94
CA PRO A 524 11.97 -11.01 -16.36
C PRO A 524 12.02 -10.88 -17.90
N PRO A 525 11.25 -9.95 -18.48
CA PRO A 525 11.33 -9.66 -19.91
C PRO A 525 12.69 -9.05 -20.26
N VAL A 526 13.22 -9.36 -21.44
CA VAL A 526 14.40 -8.67 -21.96
C VAL A 526 14.03 -7.22 -22.25
N ARG A 527 14.88 -6.31 -21.77
CA ARG A 527 14.69 -4.86 -21.91
C ARG A 527 15.89 -4.25 -22.60
N VAL A 528 15.65 -3.50 -23.67
CA VAL A 528 16.69 -2.83 -24.46
C VAL A 528 16.37 -1.33 -24.55
N ARG A 529 17.36 -0.48 -24.31
CA ARG A 529 17.31 0.92 -24.72
C ARG A 529 17.89 1.02 -26.13
N TRP A 530 17.06 1.38 -27.08
CA TRP A 530 17.44 1.60 -28.47
C TRP A 530 17.67 3.08 -28.72
N ASN A 531 18.89 3.50 -29.03
CA ASN A 531 19.25 4.88 -29.32
C ASN A 531 18.88 5.28 -30.77
N GLY A 532 17.63 5.02 -31.16
CA GLY A 532 17.08 5.39 -32.45
C GLY A 532 15.61 5.73 -32.33
N ARG A 533 15.07 6.47 -33.32
CA ARG A 533 13.67 6.94 -33.33
C ARG A 533 12.66 5.89 -33.79
N SER A 534 13.13 4.90 -34.53
CA SER A 534 12.29 3.85 -35.10
C SER A 534 13.01 2.51 -35.01
N LEU A 535 12.23 1.43 -34.94
CA LEU A 535 12.72 0.06 -35.02
C LEU A 535 12.11 -0.61 -36.26
N SER A 536 12.95 -1.05 -37.19
CA SER A 536 12.53 -1.93 -38.29
C SER A 536 12.68 -3.40 -37.87
N GLN A 537 11.88 -4.29 -38.45
CA GLN A 537 12.04 -5.73 -38.22
C GLN A 537 13.43 -6.17 -38.69
N GLY A 538 14.16 -6.90 -37.83
CA GLY A 538 15.54 -7.31 -38.12
C GLY A 538 16.57 -6.17 -38.03
N ALA A 539 16.24 -5.05 -37.37
CA ALA A 539 17.19 -3.97 -37.13
C ALA A 539 18.46 -4.48 -36.43
N THR A 540 19.60 -3.96 -36.88
CA THR A 540 20.91 -4.22 -36.30
C THR A 540 21.37 -3.04 -35.45
N GLY A 541 21.89 -3.32 -34.27
CA GLY A 541 22.44 -2.30 -33.38
C GLY A 541 23.74 -2.72 -32.72
N ARG A 542 24.62 -1.74 -32.53
CA ARG A 542 25.89 -1.88 -31.83
C ARG A 542 25.66 -1.82 -30.32
N LEU A 543 26.18 -2.81 -29.59
CA LEU A 543 26.12 -2.84 -28.13
C LEU A 543 27.01 -1.77 -27.51
N LEU A 544 26.41 -0.78 -26.86
CA LEU A 544 27.12 0.31 -26.20
C LEU A 544 27.31 0.09 -24.70
N ALA A 545 26.33 -0.52 -24.05
CA ALA A 545 26.37 -0.79 -22.62
C ALA A 545 25.51 -2.00 -22.25
N THR A 546 25.87 -2.68 -21.17
CA THR A 546 25.06 -3.69 -20.50
C THR A 546 24.58 -3.15 -19.16
N ARG A 547 23.61 -3.81 -18.51
CA ARG A 547 23.21 -3.46 -17.13
C ARG A 547 24.42 -3.37 -16.20
N THR A 548 25.35 -4.31 -16.30
CA THR A 548 26.54 -4.34 -15.45
C THR A 548 27.44 -3.14 -15.68
N THR A 549 27.68 -2.76 -16.94
CA THR A 549 28.51 -1.57 -17.21
C THR A 549 27.80 -0.29 -16.76
N LEU A 550 26.49 -0.17 -16.99
CA LEU A 550 25.69 0.97 -16.52
C LEU A 550 25.75 1.13 -14.99
N LEU A 551 25.64 0.03 -14.23
CA LEU A 551 25.72 0.07 -12.77
C LEU A 551 27.14 0.36 -12.29
N ARG A 552 28.17 -0.24 -12.91
CA ARG A 552 29.57 0.04 -12.58
C ARG A 552 29.91 1.52 -12.82
N ASP A 553 29.48 2.07 -13.94
CA ASP A 553 29.67 3.50 -14.26
C ASP A 553 28.96 4.39 -13.24
N ALA A 554 27.77 3.99 -12.76
CA ALA A 554 27.02 4.73 -11.75
C ALA A 554 27.66 4.65 -10.35
N CYS A 555 28.38 3.57 -10.03
CA CYS A 555 29.13 3.41 -8.78
C CYS A 555 30.56 3.97 -8.85
N ALA A 556 31.04 4.36 -10.04
CA ALA A 556 32.42 4.75 -10.24
C ALA A 556 32.81 5.99 -9.41
N GLY A 557 33.94 5.90 -8.71
CA GLY A 557 34.46 7.01 -7.89
C GLY A 557 33.77 7.19 -6.53
N LEU A 558 32.92 6.26 -6.10
CA LEU A 558 32.25 6.29 -4.80
C LEU A 558 32.97 5.36 -3.79
N PRO A 559 33.64 5.88 -2.76
CA PRO A 559 34.34 5.06 -1.77
C PRO A 559 33.42 4.13 -0.97
N LEU A 560 33.76 2.84 -0.84
CA LEU A 560 32.95 1.87 -0.09
C LEU A 560 33.34 1.72 1.39
N PHE A 561 34.39 2.41 1.86
CA PHE A 561 34.84 2.36 3.26
C PHE A 561 35.00 0.94 3.84
N ALA A 562 35.67 0.07 3.07
CA ALA A 562 35.91 -1.35 3.38
C ALA A 562 34.67 -2.28 3.35
N LEU A 563 33.51 -1.80 2.90
CA LEU A 563 32.36 -2.65 2.56
C LEU A 563 32.60 -3.40 1.24
N PRO A 564 31.96 -4.57 1.04
CA PRO A 564 32.06 -5.33 -0.21
C PRO A 564 31.43 -4.57 -1.38
N ASP A 565 31.86 -4.86 -2.62
CA ASP A 565 31.19 -4.34 -3.81
C ASP A 565 29.79 -4.96 -3.95
N PRO A 566 28.71 -4.16 -3.84
CA PRO A 566 27.35 -4.68 -3.90
C PRO A 566 26.98 -5.26 -5.27
N LEU A 567 27.71 -4.93 -6.34
CA LEU A 567 27.43 -5.41 -7.69
C LEU A 567 27.88 -6.85 -7.93
N GLU A 568 28.86 -7.36 -7.17
CA GLU A 568 29.39 -8.72 -7.36
C GLU A 568 28.33 -9.81 -7.17
N LYS A 569 27.39 -9.58 -6.25
CA LYS A 569 26.36 -10.56 -5.87
C LYS A 569 25.03 -10.34 -6.56
N LEU A 570 24.83 -9.19 -7.21
CA LEU A 570 23.56 -8.86 -7.85
C LEU A 570 23.06 -9.94 -8.82
N PRO A 571 23.88 -10.57 -9.69
CA PRO A 571 23.41 -11.63 -10.56
C PRO A 571 22.90 -12.88 -9.81
N ALA A 572 23.54 -13.22 -8.68
CA ALA A 572 23.11 -14.33 -7.85
C ALA A 572 21.80 -14.01 -7.11
N LEU A 573 21.70 -12.82 -6.51
CA LEU A 573 20.49 -12.35 -5.82
C LEU A 573 19.29 -12.32 -6.76
N LEU A 574 19.45 -11.83 -8.00
CA LEU A 574 18.35 -11.79 -8.97
C LEU A 574 17.86 -13.18 -9.38
N ASN A 575 18.70 -14.21 -9.28
CA ASN A 575 18.32 -15.59 -9.57
C ASN A 575 17.82 -16.36 -8.35
N GLU A 576 17.94 -15.78 -7.16
CA GLU A 576 17.49 -16.38 -5.92
C GLU A 576 15.98 -16.57 -5.90
N ARG A 577 15.53 -17.71 -5.37
CA ARG A 577 14.11 -17.96 -5.09
C ARG A 577 13.78 -17.48 -3.69
N ILE A 578 12.78 -16.61 -3.60
CA ILE A 578 12.28 -16.04 -2.35
C ILE A 578 10.94 -16.70 -2.04
N ASN A 579 10.78 -17.20 -0.81
CA ASN A 579 9.51 -17.61 -0.24
C ASN A 579 8.94 -16.39 0.51
N GLY A 580 8.18 -15.57 -0.19
CA GLY A 580 7.66 -14.31 0.33
C GLY A 580 6.15 -14.26 0.32
N THR A 581 5.62 -13.04 0.23
CA THR A 581 4.19 -12.80 0.07
C THR A 581 3.87 -11.91 -1.14
N GLN A 582 2.67 -12.06 -1.69
CA GLN A 582 2.13 -11.20 -2.75
C GLN A 582 0.88 -10.49 -2.24
N SER A 583 0.80 -9.19 -2.51
CA SER A 583 -0.36 -8.35 -2.25
C SER A 583 -0.51 -7.32 -3.37
N LEU A 584 -1.57 -6.52 -3.29
CA LEU A 584 -1.69 -5.32 -4.09
C LEU A 584 -0.60 -4.33 -3.65
N ILE A 585 0.22 -3.90 -4.61
CA ILE A 585 1.27 -2.90 -4.42
C ILE A 585 1.02 -1.68 -5.31
N HIS A 586 1.46 -0.51 -4.86
CA HIS A 586 1.49 0.71 -5.65
C HIS A 586 2.41 0.57 -6.86
N GLY A 587 3.55 -0.11 -6.71
CA GLY A 587 4.52 -0.39 -7.77
C GLY A 587 5.49 0.75 -8.08
N ASP A 588 5.11 1.99 -7.76
CA ASP A 588 5.99 3.16 -7.79
C ASP A 588 5.80 4.05 -6.55
N LEU A 589 5.74 3.43 -5.36
CA LEU A 589 5.57 4.17 -4.11
C LEU A 589 6.84 5.00 -3.79
N ASN A 590 6.81 6.27 -4.14
CA ASN A 590 7.87 7.23 -3.86
C ASN A 590 7.33 8.41 -3.03
N VAL A 591 8.25 9.22 -2.51
CA VAL A 591 7.94 10.35 -1.61
C VAL A 591 7.16 11.50 -2.28
N GLU A 592 7.01 11.50 -3.61
CA GLU A 592 6.19 12.46 -4.35
C GLU A 592 4.78 11.93 -4.66
N ASN A 593 4.62 10.60 -4.72
CA ASN A 593 3.33 9.94 -4.94
C ASN A 593 2.49 9.81 -3.65
N ILE A 594 3.05 10.21 -2.51
CA ILE A 594 2.38 10.31 -1.22
C ILE A 594 2.13 11.79 -0.94
N LEU A 595 0.87 12.18 -0.80
CA LEU A 595 0.47 13.54 -0.48
C LEU A 595 0.04 13.64 0.99
N VAL A 596 0.43 14.74 1.63
CA VAL A 596 0.14 15.07 3.03
C VAL A 596 -0.75 16.31 3.07
N GLY A 597 -1.91 16.17 3.71
CA GLY A 597 -2.88 17.24 3.93
C GLY A 597 -2.97 17.71 5.38
N PRO A 598 -3.96 18.56 5.72
CA PRO A 598 -4.18 19.04 7.08
C PRO A 598 -4.33 17.88 8.07
N SER A 599 -3.99 18.09 9.34
CA SER A 599 -4.08 17.06 10.39
C SER A 599 -3.35 15.75 10.04
N ALA A 600 -2.26 15.85 9.27
CA ALA A 600 -1.42 14.74 8.81
C ALA A 600 -2.16 13.67 7.97
N TRP A 601 -3.28 13.99 7.32
CA TRP A 601 -3.95 13.04 6.42
C TRP A 601 -3.03 12.69 5.25
N VAL A 602 -2.99 11.42 4.88
CA VAL A 602 -2.14 10.91 3.79
C VAL A 602 -2.97 10.25 2.72
N TRP A 603 -2.61 10.46 1.46
CA TRP A 603 -3.22 9.74 0.34
C TRP A 603 -2.23 9.51 -0.80
N LEU A 604 -2.60 8.60 -1.67
CA LEU A 604 -1.77 8.14 -2.78
C LEU A 604 -2.32 8.62 -4.11
N ILE A 605 -1.39 8.82 -5.05
CA ILE A 605 -1.64 9.20 -6.44
C ILE A 605 -0.66 8.45 -7.34
N ASP A 606 -0.90 8.50 -8.65
CA ASP A 606 -0.04 7.85 -9.66
C ASP A 606 -0.07 6.31 -9.63
N PHE A 607 -1.23 5.75 -9.95
CA PHE A 607 -1.46 4.29 -9.93
C PHE A 607 -1.00 3.58 -11.22
N ALA A 608 -0.15 4.21 -12.03
CA ALA A 608 0.30 3.69 -13.32
C ALA A 608 1.03 2.34 -13.22
N GLU A 609 1.68 2.06 -12.09
CA GLU A 609 2.43 0.82 -11.86
C GLU A 609 1.75 -0.13 -10.86
N THR A 610 0.52 0.19 -10.43
CA THR A 610 -0.23 -0.59 -9.44
C THR A 610 -0.64 -1.95 -9.99
N ARG A 611 -0.39 -3.00 -9.20
CA ARG A 611 -0.59 -4.41 -9.59
C ARG A 611 -0.47 -5.32 -8.37
N ASP A 612 -0.79 -6.61 -8.55
CA ASP A 612 -0.28 -7.64 -7.65
C ASP A 612 1.24 -7.78 -7.79
N GLY A 613 1.96 -7.84 -6.67
CA GLY A 613 3.41 -8.00 -6.65
C GLY A 613 3.92 -8.41 -5.28
N HIS A 614 5.23 -8.60 -5.18
CA HIS A 614 5.84 -8.91 -3.89
C HIS A 614 5.53 -7.80 -2.86
N THR A 615 4.99 -8.17 -1.70
CA THR A 615 4.45 -7.20 -0.72
C THR A 615 5.48 -6.16 -0.28
N LEU A 616 6.76 -6.54 -0.14
CA LEU A 616 7.81 -5.63 0.33
C LEU A 616 8.34 -4.68 -0.74
N TYR A 617 7.84 -4.79 -1.97
CA TYR A 617 8.31 -4.02 -3.11
C TYR A 617 8.17 -2.52 -2.91
N ASP A 618 7.02 -2.08 -2.39
CA ASP A 618 6.76 -0.66 -2.12
C ASP A 618 7.64 -0.13 -0.99
N PHE A 619 7.80 -0.90 0.10
CA PHE A 619 8.63 -0.50 1.23
C PHE A 619 10.11 -0.39 0.83
N ALA A 620 10.63 -1.35 0.05
CA ALA A 620 12.01 -1.31 -0.41
C ALA A 620 12.27 -0.13 -1.36
N HIS A 621 11.27 0.22 -2.17
CA HIS A 621 11.34 1.39 -3.03
C HIS A 621 11.29 2.69 -2.21
N LEU A 622 10.33 2.82 -1.30
CA LEU A 622 10.20 3.97 -0.41
C LEU A 622 11.46 4.18 0.44
N TYR A 623 12.09 3.10 0.91
CA TYR A 623 13.38 3.13 1.61
C TYR A 623 14.46 3.82 0.78
N ALA A 624 14.61 3.45 -0.50
CA ALA A 624 15.56 4.08 -1.41
C ALA A 624 15.23 5.57 -1.67
N GLU A 625 13.95 5.91 -1.81
CA GLU A 625 13.49 7.28 -2.05
C GLU A 625 13.73 8.20 -0.84
N LEU A 626 13.53 7.70 0.39
CA LEU A 626 13.86 8.43 1.61
C LEU A 626 15.36 8.72 1.69
N ILE A 627 16.22 7.74 1.40
CA ILE A 627 17.68 7.94 1.35
C ILE A 627 18.02 9.04 0.35
N ALA A 628 17.55 8.90 -0.89
CA ALA A 628 17.92 9.76 -1.99
C ALA A 628 17.45 11.22 -1.83
N HIS A 629 16.25 11.42 -1.30
CA HIS A 629 15.54 12.69 -1.42
C HIS A 629 15.23 13.40 -0.11
N VAL A 630 15.33 12.71 1.03
CA VAL A 630 15.06 13.26 2.37
C VAL A 630 16.32 13.22 3.24
N ILE A 631 17.00 12.07 3.31
CA ILE A 631 18.13 11.86 4.21
C ILE A 631 19.43 12.43 3.63
N ALA A 632 19.74 12.17 2.35
CA ALA A 632 20.98 12.67 1.73
C ALA A 632 21.16 14.20 1.81
N PRO A 633 20.11 15.05 1.66
CA PRO A 633 20.23 16.49 1.88
C PRO A 633 20.53 16.90 3.33
N GLN A 634 20.22 16.05 4.32
CA GLN A 634 20.34 16.34 5.75
C GLN A 634 21.64 15.82 6.36
N ILE A 635 22.25 14.79 5.76
CA ILE A 635 23.51 14.18 6.22
C ILE A 635 24.62 14.51 5.22
N PRO A 636 25.53 15.47 5.51
CA PRO A 636 26.50 15.94 4.53
C PRO A 636 27.62 14.94 4.22
N GLN A 637 28.04 14.13 5.20
CA GLN A 637 29.18 13.21 5.03
C GLN A 637 28.70 11.76 4.89
N PRO A 638 29.19 11.03 3.86
CA PRO A 638 28.88 9.61 3.69
C PRO A 638 29.33 8.71 4.84
N THR A 639 30.38 9.11 5.59
CA THR A 639 30.86 8.39 6.77
C THR A 639 29.87 8.44 7.92
N ASP A 640 29.29 9.61 8.19
CA ASP A 640 28.30 9.81 9.25
C ASP A 640 27.03 8.99 8.94
N TYR A 641 26.64 8.96 7.66
CA TYR A 641 25.54 8.09 7.22
C TYR A 641 25.83 6.60 7.45
N LEU A 642 27.08 6.17 7.23
CA LEU A 642 27.47 4.78 7.47
C LEU A 642 27.46 4.42 8.96
N GLU A 643 27.82 5.35 9.85
CA GLU A 643 27.67 5.18 11.31
C GLU A 643 26.20 5.04 11.68
N ILE A 644 25.34 5.91 11.16
CA ILE A 644 23.89 5.83 11.35
C ILE A 644 23.30 4.49 10.87
N LEU A 645 23.78 3.97 9.73
CA LEU A 645 23.38 2.64 9.24
C LEU A 645 23.79 1.51 10.17
N ARG A 646 24.99 1.59 10.76
CA ARG A 646 25.50 0.58 11.71
C ARG A 646 24.73 0.59 13.01
N ASP A 647 24.40 1.78 13.50
CA ASP A 647 23.69 1.96 14.77
C ASP A 647 22.17 1.74 14.61
N GLY A 648 21.66 1.75 13.38
CA GLY A 648 20.22 1.69 13.10
C GLY A 648 19.47 2.93 13.56
N ALA A 649 20.16 4.07 13.68
CA ALA A 649 19.66 5.26 14.38
C ALA A 649 18.80 6.20 13.51
N GLU A 650 18.60 5.91 12.22
CA GLU A 650 17.77 6.75 11.34
C GLU A 650 16.28 6.43 11.51
N PRO A 651 15.45 7.33 12.09
CA PRO A 651 14.09 6.99 12.49
C PRO A 651 13.13 6.71 11.33
N LEU A 652 13.34 7.33 10.16
CA LEU A 652 12.48 7.13 8.99
C LEU A 652 12.73 5.75 8.36
N LEU A 653 14.00 5.37 8.22
CA LEU A 653 14.41 4.05 7.75
C LEU A 653 14.01 2.95 8.74
N ALA A 654 14.14 3.20 10.05
CA ALA A 654 13.65 2.30 11.08
C ALA A 654 12.14 2.07 10.97
N ALA A 655 11.34 3.14 10.79
CA ALA A 655 9.90 3.01 10.58
C ALA A 655 9.56 2.19 9.33
N VAL A 656 10.23 2.41 8.19
CA VAL A 656 10.01 1.58 6.99
C VAL A 656 10.40 0.13 7.22
N ARG A 657 11.50 -0.13 7.93
CA ARG A 657 11.95 -1.48 8.26
C ARG A 657 10.93 -2.20 9.15
N GLU A 658 10.34 -1.51 10.13
CA GLU A 658 9.30 -2.08 10.99
C GLU A 658 7.98 -2.32 10.23
N MET A 659 7.54 -1.36 9.40
CA MET A 659 6.37 -1.55 8.52
C MET A 659 6.54 -2.76 7.61
N ALA A 660 7.71 -2.92 6.97
CA ALA A 660 8.04 -4.08 6.17
C ALA A 660 8.03 -5.37 7.00
N GLY A 661 8.55 -5.31 8.24
CA GLY A 661 8.55 -6.42 9.19
C GLY A 661 7.16 -6.99 9.48
N ARG A 662 6.14 -6.12 9.55
CA ARG A 662 4.73 -6.50 9.73
C ARG A 662 4.12 -7.21 8.50
N CYS A 663 4.81 -7.18 7.36
CA CYS A 663 4.36 -7.78 6.10
C CYS A 663 5.24 -8.95 5.62
N LEU A 664 6.28 -9.30 6.38
CA LEU A 664 7.18 -10.40 6.05
C LEU A 664 6.47 -11.74 6.06
N PHE A 665 6.94 -12.67 5.21
CA PHE A 665 6.52 -14.06 5.31
C PHE A 665 6.98 -14.71 6.62
N ASP A 666 8.24 -14.45 7.02
CA ASP A 666 8.78 -14.80 8.33
C ASP A 666 9.23 -13.51 9.05
N PRO A 667 8.45 -13.00 10.02
CA PRO A 667 8.79 -11.79 10.77
C PRO A 667 10.13 -11.83 11.50
N LYS A 668 10.72 -13.01 11.71
CA LYS A 668 12.03 -13.16 12.36
C LYS A 668 13.21 -13.00 11.39
N GLN A 669 12.98 -12.99 10.08
CA GLN A 669 14.01 -12.87 9.06
C GLN A 669 13.83 -11.64 8.17
N MET A 670 14.63 -10.61 8.45
CA MET A 670 14.68 -9.38 7.64
C MET A 670 15.35 -9.57 6.27
N ARG A 671 15.97 -10.72 6.02
CA ARG A 671 16.75 -10.98 4.81
C ARG A 671 15.95 -10.76 3.52
N GLU A 672 14.66 -11.13 3.51
CA GLU A 672 13.76 -10.89 2.37
C GLU A 672 13.68 -9.39 2.03
N PHE A 673 13.54 -8.54 3.04
CA PHE A 673 13.53 -7.09 2.90
C PHE A 673 14.90 -6.54 2.52
N ASP A 674 15.98 -7.01 3.15
CA ASP A 674 17.33 -6.51 2.88
C ASP A 674 17.73 -6.73 1.42
N VAL A 675 17.42 -7.92 0.87
CA VAL A 675 17.68 -8.23 -0.54
C VAL A 675 16.81 -7.38 -1.48
N ALA A 676 15.56 -7.09 -1.11
CA ALA A 676 14.70 -6.16 -1.84
C ALA A 676 15.24 -4.72 -1.83
N VAL A 677 15.76 -4.24 -0.70
CA VAL A 677 16.37 -2.91 -0.55
C VAL A 677 17.62 -2.82 -1.42
N ILE A 678 18.53 -3.81 -1.38
CA ILE A 678 19.75 -3.84 -2.21
C ILE A 678 19.40 -3.59 -3.69
N VAL A 679 18.42 -4.32 -4.24
CA VAL A 679 18.05 -4.14 -5.66
C VAL A 679 17.37 -2.80 -5.91
N SER A 680 16.59 -2.29 -4.94
CA SER A 680 15.89 -1.01 -5.06
C SER A 680 16.85 0.17 -5.05
N VAL A 681 17.84 0.21 -4.15
CA VAL A 681 18.85 1.29 -4.08
C VAL A 681 19.80 1.26 -5.29
N LEU A 682 20.22 0.07 -5.74
CA LEU A 682 21.01 -0.07 -6.97
C LEU A 682 20.20 0.32 -8.21
N GLY A 683 18.90 0.02 -8.21
CA GLY A 683 17.98 0.43 -9.28
C GLY A 683 17.80 1.94 -9.38
N ALA A 684 17.80 2.65 -8.25
CA ALA A 684 17.68 4.10 -8.19
C ALA A 684 18.85 4.82 -8.90
N LEU A 685 20.04 4.21 -8.95
CA LEU A 685 21.22 4.78 -9.61
C LEU A 685 21.04 5.08 -11.10
N LYS A 686 20.02 4.49 -11.74
CA LYS A 686 19.69 4.76 -13.16
C LYS A 686 19.16 6.18 -13.40
N PHE A 687 18.75 6.90 -12.36
CA PHE A 687 18.17 8.24 -12.48
C PHE A 687 19.26 9.32 -12.52
N ALA A 688 19.14 10.22 -13.50
CA ALA A 688 20.19 11.18 -13.84
C ALA A 688 20.25 12.41 -12.92
N ASN A 689 19.16 12.74 -12.23
CA ASN A 689 19.03 13.91 -11.37
C ASN A 689 19.48 13.65 -9.91
N LEU A 690 19.88 12.43 -9.56
CA LEU A 690 20.43 12.15 -8.24
C LEU A 690 21.77 12.85 -8.11
N SER A 691 21.96 13.58 -7.01
CA SER A 691 23.25 14.18 -6.70
C SER A 691 24.31 13.07 -6.52
N PRO A 692 25.59 13.35 -6.81
CA PRO A 692 26.67 12.39 -6.55
C PRO A 692 26.66 11.89 -5.10
N HIS A 693 26.33 12.79 -4.16
CA HIS A 693 26.19 12.47 -2.75
C HIS A 693 25.05 11.48 -2.46
N ALA A 694 23.84 11.72 -2.98
CA ALA A 694 22.72 10.79 -2.81
C ALA A 694 23.02 9.42 -3.41
N ARG A 695 23.69 9.37 -4.57
CA ARG A 695 24.17 8.11 -5.16
C ARG A 695 25.15 7.38 -4.24
N HIS A 696 26.06 8.11 -3.61
CA HIS A 696 27.00 7.53 -2.66
C HIS A 696 26.28 6.86 -1.49
N LEU A 697 25.31 7.55 -0.88
CA LEU A 697 24.56 6.96 0.24
C LEU A 697 23.82 5.69 -0.17
N LEU A 698 23.13 5.69 -1.32
CA LEU A 698 22.46 4.51 -1.87
C LEU A 698 23.41 3.33 -2.09
N VAL A 699 24.62 3.59 -2.60
CA VAL A 699 25.65 2.55 -2.80
C VAL A 699 26.16 2.02 -1.47
N LEU A 700 26.37 2.89 -0.46
CA LEU A 700 26.75 2.45 0.88
C LEU A 700 25.69 1.58 1.53
N THR A 701 24.41 1.93 1.41
CA THR A 701 23.29 1.09 1.87
C THR A 701 23.34 -0.29 1.21
N ALA A 702 23.54 -0.35 -0.11
CA ALA A 702 23.64 -1.62 -0.83
C ALA A 702 24.83 -2.46 -0.34
N ALA A 703 26.00 -1.83 -0.19
CA ALA A 703 27.24 -2.48 0.23
C ALA A 703 27.16 -2.99 1.67
N PHE A 704 26.55 -2.21 2.56
CA PHE A 704 26.31 -2.56 3.97
C PHE A 704 25.39 -3.78 4.07
N LEU A 705 24.22 -3.74 3.45
CA LEU A 705 23.27 -4.87 3.49
C LEU A 705 23.83 -6.12 2.78
N ALA A 706 24.62 -5.94 1.72
CA ALA A 706 25.26 -7.06 1.04
C ALA A 706 26.25 -7.80 1.97
N GLN A 707 26.90 -7.11 2.91
CA GLN A 707 27.79 -7.73 3.89
C GLN A 707 27.04 -8.72 4.79
N ASP A 708 25.87 -8.34 5.30
CA ASP A 708 25.07 -9.18 6.19
C ASP A 708 24.48 -10.39 5.47
N VAL A 709 23.99 -10.19 4.24
CA VAL A 709 23.51 -11.28 3.39
C VAL A 709 24.62 -12.30 3.11
N LEU A 710 25.88 -11.87 3.01
CA LEU A 710 27.03 -12.77 2.84
C LEU A 710 27.36 -13.57 4.11
N ASN A 711 27.17 -12.97 5.29
CA ASN A 711 27.45 -13.62 6.56
C ASN A 711 26.40 -14.68 6.92
N GLN A 712 25.13 -14.44 6.58
CA GLN A 712 24.03 -15.38 6.83
C GLN A 712 24.01 -16.60 5.89
N GLY A 713 24.70 -16.53 4.74
CA GLY A 713 24.81 -17.64 3.77
C GLY A 713 25.90 -18.67 4.08
N ARG A 714 26.62 -18.54 5.21
CA ARG A 714 27.66 -19.48 5.66
C ARG A 714 27.24 -20.34 6.87
N GLY A 715 25.98 -20.24 7.30
CA GLY A 715 25.41 -21.01 8.41
C GLY A 715 24.84 -22.36 8.00
#